data_AF-A0A6P6XD55-F1
#
_entry.id   AF-A0A6P6XD55-F1
#
_cell.length_a   1.000
_cell.length_b   1.000
_cell.length_c   1.000
_cell.angle_alpha   90.00
_cell.angle_beta   90.00
_cell.angle_gamma   90.00
#
_symmetry.space_group_name_H-M   'P 1'
#
loop_
_entity.id
_entity.type
_entity.pdbx_description
1 polymer ?
#
loop_
_entity_poly.entity_id
_entity_poly.type
_entity_poly.pdbx_seq_one_letter_code
_entity_poly.pdbx_strand_id
1 'polypeptide(L)'
;MAAVTQKATPPSPTSSVAAGASSVLVRREAAAVASALQDWNDDHTGKKQVASVVRSEPASNASNKGIQLLQRAQTCHPLDPLTAAEISVAVATVRAAGATPEVRDGMRFIEVVLLEPEKNVVALADAYFFPPFQPSLLPRTKGGPAIPSKLPPRRARLVVYNKKSNETSLWIVQLTQVHATTRGGHHRGKVISSAVVPDVQPPMDAVEYAECEAVVKDYPPFVEAMKKRGIDDMDLVMVDAWCVGYHSEADAPGRRLAKPLIFCRTESDCPMENGYARPVEGIHVLVDMQNMVVVEFEDRKLVPLPPADPLRNYTPGETRGGVDRSDVKPLHINQPEGPSFRVNGHYVEWQKWNFRVGFTPREGLVIHSVAYVDGSRGRRPIAHRLSFVEMVVPYGDPNDPHYRKNAFDAGEDGLGKNAHSLKKGCDCLGFIKYFDAHFTNFTGGVETIENCVCLHEEDHGILWKHQDWRTGLAEVRRSRRLTVSFICTVANYEYGFYWHFYQDGKIEAEVKLTGILSLGALQPGESRKYGTTIAPGLYAPVHQHFFVARMDMAVDCKPGEAHNQVVEVNVRVEEPGKDNVHNNAFYAEETLLRSELEAMRDIDPFSARHWIIRNTRTVNRTGQLTGYKLVPGSNCLPMAGPEAKFLRRAAFLKHNLWVTQYARGEDFPGGEFPNQNPRVGEGLDSWVKQNRSLEETDIVL
;
A
#
# COMPACT_ATOMS: atom_id res chain seq x y z
N MET A 1 12.72 31.16 48.29
CA MET A 1 12.32 32.58 48.21
C MET A 1 11.62 32.79 46.87
N ALA A 2 10.33 33.05 46.69
CA ALA A 2 9.09 33.13 47.48
C ALA A 2 7.98 32.64 46.50
N ALA A 3 7.15 31.63 46.82
CA ALA A 3 5.81 31.71 47.46
C ALA A 3 4.80 32.61 46.69
N VAL A 4 3.52 32.29 46.41
CA VAL A 4 2.59 31.20 46.81
C VAL A 4 1.22 31.38 46.06
N THR A 5 0.54 30.26 45.70
CA THR A 5 -0.93 29.95 45.52
C THR A 5 -1.90 30.75 44.61
N GLN A 6 -2.68 30.12 43.71
CA GLN A 6 -4.07 29.51 43.85
C GLN A 6 -5.14 30.50 44.39
N LYS A 7 -6.42 30.62 43.94
CA LYS A 7 -7.41 29.71 43.30
C LYS A 7 -8.72 30.50 42.93
N ALA A 8 -9.51 29.95 42.01
CA ALA A 8 -11.00 29.83 41.95
C ALA A 8 -11.97 31.01 41.61
N THR A 9 -12.88 30.70 40.67
CA THR A 9 -14.17 31.30 40.20
C THR A 9 -15.35 31.09 41.18
N PRO A 10 -16.66 31.42 40.90
CA PRO A 10 -17.43 32.47 40.15
C PRO A 10 -18.51 33.12 41.12
N PRO A 11 -19.77 33.58 40.79
CA PRO A 11 -20.51 33.94 39.55
C PRO A 11 -21.28 35.32 39.59
N SER A 12 -22.06 35.61 38.53
CA SER A 12 -23.05 36.72 38.26
C SER A 12 -24.15 36.91 39.35
N PRO A 13 -25.20 37.81 39.29
CA PRO A 13 -25.80 38.63 38.19
C PRO A 13 -26.36 40.03 38.61
N THR A 14 -27.10 40.75 37.72
CA THR A 14 -28.30 41.67 37.91
C THR A 14 -28.38 42.73 36.78
N SER A 15 -29.35 42.74 35.85
CA SER A 15 -30.70 43.38 35.85
C SER A 15 -30.67 44.92 36.00
N SER A 16 -31.33 45.81 35.23
CA SER A 16 -32.76 45.84 34.84
C SER A 16 -33.17 47.18 34.14
N VAL A 17 -34.31 47.17 33.42
CA VAL A 17 -35.28 48.28 33.04
C VAL A 17 -34.86 49.23 31.89
N ALA A 18 -35.52 49.42 30.73
CA ALA A 18 -36.89 49.40 30.18
C ALA A 18 -37.62 50.78 30.09
N ALA A 19 -38.01 51.19 28.86
CA ALA A 19 -39.10 52.09 28.40
C ALA A 19 -38.65 52.90 27.16
N GLY A 20 -39.39 53.13 26.07
CA GLY A 20 -40.74 52.77 25.64
C GLY A 20 -41.16 53.61 24.40
N ALA A 21 -41.97 53.00 23.51
CA ALA A 21 -42.83 53.58 22.44
C ALA A 21 -42.14 54.23 21.20
N SER A 22 -42.59 54.09 19.94
CA SER A 22 -43.91 53.75 19.36
C SER A 22 -43.79 53.31 17.87
N SER A 23 -44.45 52.19 17.55
CA SER A 23 -45.29 51.79 16.38
C SER A 23 -45.20 52.55 15.03
N VAL A 24 -45.30 51.87 13.87
CA VAL A 24 -46.59 51.59 13.17
C VAL A 24 -46.42 50.57 12.01
N LEU A 25 -47.24 49.49 12.07
CA LEU A 25 -47.92 48.65 11.04
C LEU A 25 -47.12 47.83 9.99
N VAL A 26 -47.46 46.61 9.51
CA VAL A 26 -48.47 45.53 9.71
C VAL A 26 -47.96 44.33 8.85
N ARG A 27 -47.71 43.14 9.41
CA ARG A 27 -48.38 41.80 9.22
C ARG A 27 -48.76 41.41 7.75
N ARG A 28 -48.63 40.16 7.26
CA ARG A 28 -48.71 38.84 7.90
C ARG A 28 -48.35 37.67 6.94
N GLU A 29 -47.78 36.59 7.52
CA GLU A 29 -47.99 35.12 7.34
C GLU A 29 -47.98 34.49 5.92
N ALA A 30 -47.07 33.58 5.56
CA ALA A 30 -46.81 32.19 6.01
C ALA A 30 -47.76 31.13 5.41
N ALA A 31 -47.19 30.17 4.66
CA ALA A 31 -47.77 28.84 4.43
C ALA A 31 -46.68 27.82 4.12
N ALA A 32 -46.68 26.72 4.88
CA ALA A 32 -45.90 25.51 4.68
C ALA A 32 -46.63 24.57 3.71
N VAL A 33 -45.90 23.74 2.95
CA VAL A 33 -46.44 22.49 2.37
C VAL A 33 -45.37 21.40 2.39
N ALA A 34 -45.78 20.24 2.89
CA ALA A 34 -45.04 19.00 3.00
C ALA A 34 -45.15 18.11 1.75
N SER A 35 -44.16 17.24 1.60
CA SER A 35 -44.13 15.87 1.02
C SER A 35 -45.32 15.37 0.15
N ALA A 36 -45.00 14.86 -1.04
CA ALA A 36 -45.56 13.61 -1.56
C ALA A 36 -44.62 12.95 -2.59
N LEU A 37 -44.26 11.70 -2.32
CA LEU A 37 -43.69 10.71 -3.25
C LEU A 37 -44.70 10.35 -4.35
N GLN A 38 -44.22 10.12 -5.58
CA GLN A 38 -44.83 9.11 -6.45
C GLN A 38 -43.86 8.59 -7.51
N ASP A 39 -43.72 7.27 -7.53
CA ASP A 39 -43.06 6.43 -8.52
C ASP A 39 -43.58 6.68 -9.95
N TRP A 40 -42.70 6.54 -10.95
CA TRP A 40 -43.10 6.02 -12.26
C TRP A 40 -41.99 5.22 -12.92
N ASN A 41 -42.30 3.94 -13.13
CA ASN A 41 -41.61 3.00 -13.99
C ASN A 41 -42.20 3.06 -15.42
N ASP A 42 -41.35 2.65 -16.36
CA ASP A 42 -41.60 2.08 -17.69
C ASP A 42 -41.80 2.96 -18.95
N ASP A 43 -40.81 2.77 -19.84
CA ASP A 43 -40.86 2.52 -21.28
C ASP A 43 -41.49 3.55 -22.25
N HIS A 44 -40.65 4.15 -23.10
CA HIS A 44 -40.48 3.76 -24.52
C HIS A 44 -39.76 4.84 -25.36
N THR A 45 -38.72 4.39 -26.08
CA THR A 45 -38.31 4.76 -27.44
C THR A 45 -38.32 6.23 -27.91
N GLY A 46 -37.15 6.76 -28.25
CA GLY A 46 -37.04 7.96 -29.10
C GLY A 46 -35.62 8.39 -29.43
N LYS A 47 -34.97 7.73 -30.40
CA LYS A 47 -33.72 8.21 -31.01
C LYS A 47 -33.94 9.58 -31.68
N LYS A 48 -33.16 10.60 -31.32
CA LYS A 48 -32.86 11.74 -32.21
C LYS A 48 -31.36 12.02 -32.21
N GLN A 49 -30.75 11.75 -33.36
CA GLN A 49 -29.41 12.18 -33.75
C GLN A 49 -29.38 13.70 -33.88
N VAL A 50 -28.35 14.34 -33.34
CA VAL A 50 -27.98 15.72 -33.66
C VAL A 50 -26.71 15.66 -34.51
N ALA A 51 -26.82 16.07 -35.77
CA ALA A 51 -25.73 16.09 -36.75
C ALA A 51 -24.80 17.28 -36.51
N SER A 52 -23.49 17.02 -36.44
CA SER A 52 -22.44 18.05 -36.39
C SER A 52 -22.14 18.59 -37.79
N VAL A 53 -22.19 19.91 -37.96
CA VAL A 53 -21.78 20.59 -39.19
C VAL A 53 -20.26 20.83 -39.13
N VAL A 54 -19.50 20.09 -39.95
CA VAL A 54 -18.07 20.35 -40.19
C VAL A 54 -17.95 21.05 -41.54
N ARG A 55 -17.39 22.27 -41.55
CA ARG A 55 -16.94 22.96 -42.77
C ARG A 55 -15.57 22.42 -43.17
N SER A 56 -15.46 21.94 -44.39
CA SER A 56 -14.24 21.46 -45.04
C SER A 56 -13.56 22.58 -45.84
N GLU A 57 -12.26 22.79 -45.63
CA GLU A 57 -11.36 23.44 -46.60
C GLU A 57 -10.33 22.42 -47.12
N PRO A 58 -9.81 22.55 -48.36
CA PRO A 58 -9.16 21.45 -49.06
C PRO A 58 -7.66 21.36 -48.76
N ALA A 59 -7.21 20.16 -48.41
CA ALA A 59 -5.81 19.82 -48.19
C ALA A 59 -5.07 19.57 -49.52
N SER A 60 -3.89 20.17 -49.66
CA SER A 60 -2.93 19.91 -50.72
C SER A 60 -2.18 18.59 -50.49
N ASN A 61 -1.89 17.90 -51.61
CA ASN A 61 -1.29 16.58 -51.69
C ASN A 61 0.06 16.44 -50.96
N ALA A 62 0.12 15.56 -49.95
CA ALA A 62 1.36 14.99 -49.45
C ALA A 62 1.31 13.45 -49.57
N SER A 63 2.38 12.87 -50.11
CA SER A 63 2.46 11.48 -50.54
C SER A 63 2.25 10.47 -49.41
N ASN A 64 1.27 9.59 -49.55
CA ASN A 64 1.12 8.37 -48.76
C ASN A 64 2.26 7.38 -49.07
N LYS A 65 3.39 7.48 -48.37
CA LYS A 65 4.19 6.30 -48.06
C LYS A 65 3.60 5.68 -46.81
N GLY A 66 2.70 4.71 -47.01
CA GLY A 66 2.04 3.99 -45.93
C GLY A 66 3.06 3.40 -44.97
N ILE A 67 2.97 3.78 -43.71
CA ILE A 67 3.58 3.05 -42.60
C ILE A 67 2.91 1.68 -42.61
N GLN A 68 3.64 0.62 -42.95
CA GLN A 68 3.15 -0.75 -42.77
C GLN A 68 2.81 -0.92 -41.29
N LEU A 69 1.52 -0.96 -40.97
CA LEU A 69 1.00 -1.38 -39.68
C LEU A 69 1.33 -2.86 -39.52
N LEU A 70 2.49 -3.16 -38.92
CA LEU A 70 2.83 -4.49 -38.43
C LEU A 70 1.69 -4.96 -37.52
N GLN A 71 0.97 -5.99 -37.96
CA GLN A 71 -0.08 -6.63 -37.18
C GLN A 71 0.52 -7.08 -35.85
N ARG A 72 0.02 -6.54 -34.73
CA ARG A 72 0.64 -6.78 -33.43
C ARG A 72 0.42 -8.22 -32.97
N ALA A 73 1.48 -9.03 -32.89
CA ALA A 73 1.41 -10.43 -32.49
C ALA A 73 1.12 -10.65 -30.98
N GLN A 74 1.29 -9.60 -30.16
CA GLN A 74 0.96 -9.60 -28.74
C GLN A 74 -0.09 -8.55 -28.44
N THR A 75 -1.10 -8.97 -27.67
CA THR A 75 -2.29 -8.18 -27.33
C THR A 75 -2.16 -7.45 -25.99
N CYS A 76 -1.22 -7.84 -25.12
CA CYS A 76 -0.99 -7.24 -23.82
C CYS A 76 0.50 -6.95 -23.56
N HIS A 77 0.76 -6.02 -22.65
CA HIS A 77 2.11 -5.69 -22.21
C HIS A 77 2.63 -6.79 -21.26
N PRO A 78 3.92 -7.12 -21.25
CA PRO A 78 4.45 -8.16 -20.37
C PRO A 78 4.43 -7.78 -18.88
N LEU A 79 4.18 -6.51 -18.52
CA LEU A 79 3.94 -6.05 -17.15
C LEU A 79 2.46 -5.95 -16.75
N ASP A 80 1.52 -6.20 -17.67
CA ASP A 80 0.11 -6.23 -17.26
C ASP A 80 -0.08 -7.37 -16.23
N PRO A 81 -0.87 -7.19 -15.14
CA PRO A 81 -1.15 -8.24 -14.17
C PRO A 81 -1.62 -9.55 -14.81
N LEU A 82 -1.46 -10.67 -14.10
CA LEU A 82 -1.99 -11.95 -14.59
C LEU A 82 -3.51 -11.87 -14.73
N THR A 83 -4.03 -12.35 -15.85
CA THR A 83 -5.48 -12.50 -16.02
C THR A 83 -6.00 -13.70 -15.21
N ALA A 84 -7.30 -13.71 -14.89
CA ALA A 84 -7.95 -14.87 -14.27
C ALA A 84 -7.67 -16.21 -15.01
N ALA A 85 -7.64 -16.17 -16.34
CA ALA A 85 -7.32 -17.35 -17.15
C ALA A 85 -5.85 -17.78 -17.01
N GLU A 86 -4.91 -16.83 -16.96
CA GLU A 86 -3.49 -17.12 -16.72
C GLU A 86 -3.26 -17.73 -15.33
N ILE A 87 -3.93 -17.21 -14.29
CA ILE A 87 -3.88 -17.77 -12.93
C ILE A 87 -4.41 -19.20 -12.91
N SER A 88 -5.57 -19.43 -13.51
CA SER A 88 -6.19 -20.77 -13.60
C SER A 88 -5.27 -21.78 -14.29
N VAL A 89 -4.62 -21.36 -15.39
CA VAL A 89 -3.66 -22.20 -16.12
C VAL A 89 -2.42 -22.49 -15.28
N ALA A 90 -1.89 -21.50 -14.56
CA ALA A 90 -0.73 -21.67 -13.69
C ALA A 90 -1.01 -22.68 -12.57
N VAL A 91 -2.14 -22.52 -11.86
CA VAL A 91 -2.59 -23.44 -10.81
C VAL A 91 -2.77 -24.85 -11.36
N ALA A 92 -3.52 -25.00 -12.46
CA ALA A 92 -3.78 -26.31 -13.06
C ALA A 92 -2.48 -27.01 -13.48
N THR A 93 -1.51 -26.24 -13.99
CA THR A 93 -0.20 -26.76 -14.40
C THR A 93 0.60 -27.28 -13.21
N VAL A 94 0.67 -26.52 -12.10
CA VAL A 94 1.38 -26.97 -10.89
C VAL A 94 0.69 -28.15 -10.23
N ARG A 95 -0.65 -28.13 -10.14
CA ARG A 95 -1.41 -29.26 -9.59
C ARG A 95 -1.22 -30.53 -10.41
N ALA A 96 -1.20 -30.44 -11.75
CA ALA A 96 -0.95 -31.59 -12.61
C ALA A 96 0.49 -32.14 -12.46
N ALA A 97 1.46 -31.28 -12.11
CA ALA A 97 2.85 -31.67 -11.86
C ALA A 97 3.07 -32.38 -10.51
N GLY A 98 2.10 -32.33 -9.59
CA GLY A 98 2.17 -33.06 -8.32
C GLY A 98 2.33 -34.57 -8.56
N ALA A 99 3.31 -35.18 -7.89
CA ALA A 99 3.71 -36.57 -8.14
C ALA A 99 2.63 -37.61 -7.78
N THR A 100 1.89 -37.37 -6.70
CA THR A 100 0.84 -38.28 -6.21
C THR A 100 -0.47 -37.51 -5.94
N PRO A 101 -1.63 -38.18 -5.92
CA PRO A 101 -2.89 -37.56 -5.51
C PRO A 101 -2.81 -36.86 -4.15
N GLU A 102 -2.12 -37.47 -3.19
CA GLU A 102 -2.01 -36.94 -1.83
C GLU A 102 -1.27 -35.60 -1.79
N VAL A 103 -0.21 -35.47 -2.60
CA VAL A 103 0.52 -34.21 -2.79
C VAL A 103 -0.39 -33.16 -3.41
N ARG A 104 -1.16 -33.53 -4.43
CA ARG A 104 -2.08 -32.61 -5.13
C ARG A 104 -3.20 -32.10 -4.23
N ASP A 105 -3.74 -32.97 -3.39
CA ASP A 105 -4.82 -32.64 -2.45
C ASP A 105 -4.31 -31.78 -1.28
N GLY A 106 -3.03 -31.94 -0.92
CA GLY A 106 -2.35 -31.14 0.10
C GLY A 106 -1.93 -29.74 -0.36
N MET A 107 -1.85 -29.47 -1.67
CA MET A 107 -1.42 -28.19 -2.21
C MET A 107 -2.39 -27.06 -1.85
N ARG A 108 -1.84 -25.98 -1.33
CA ARG A 108 -2.49 -24.69 -1.08
C ARG A 108 -1.69 -23.60 -1.77
N PHE A 109 -2.40 -22.75 -2.50
CA PHE A 109 -1.80 -21.73 -3.36
C PHE A 109 -1.82 -20.42 -2.60
N ILE A 110 -0.69 -20.05 -2.00
CA ILE A 110 -0.59 -18.83 -1.19
C ILE A 110 -0.51 -17.60 -2.11
N GLU A 111 0.22 -17.74 -3.20
CA GLU A 111 0.45 -16.66 -4.15
C GLU A 111 0.55 -17.23 -5.58
N VAL A 112 -0.06 -16.53 -6.54
CA VAL A 112 0.17 -16.70 -7.98
C VAL A 112 0.29 -15.32 -8.60
N VAL A 113 1.51 -14.93 -8.96
CA VAL A 113 1.81 -13.58 -9.48
C VAL A 113 2.56 -13.65 -10.79
N LEU A 114 2.52 -12.54 -11.53
CA LEU A 114 3.39 -12.35 -12.67
C LEU A 114 4.84 -12.41 -12.18
N LEU A 115 5.65 -13.28 -12.79
CA LEU A 115 7.09 -13.16 -12.69
C LEU A 115 7.50 -11.99 -13.60
N GLU A 116 7.73 -10.84 -12.98
CA GLU A 116 8.07 -9.61 -13.70
C GLU A 116 9.22 -9.87 -14.70
N PRO A 117 9.09 -9.40 -15.97
CA PRO A 117 10.14 -9.58 -16.97
C PRO A 117 11.41 -8.80 -16.62
N GLU A 118 12.53 -9.25 -17.16
CA GLU A 118 13.80 -8.51 -17.10
C GLU A 118 13.65 -7.08 -17.67
N LYS A 119 14.40 -6.11 -17.12
CA LYS A 119 14.30 -4.68 -17.52
C LYS A 119 14.47 -4.45 -19.02
N ASN A 120 15.33 -5.23 -19.68
CA ASN A 120 15.52 -5.17 -21.13
C ASN A 120 14.28 -5.63 -21.93
N VAL A 121 13.54 -6.61 -21.43
CA VAL A 121 12.27 -7.07 -22.02
C VAL A 121 11.19 -6.02 -21.85
N VAL A 122 11.11 -5.41 -20.66
CA VAL A 122 10.20 -4.29 -20.39
C VAL A 122 10.47 -3.14 -21.35
N ALA A 123 11.73 -2.74 -21.50
CA ALA A 123 12.12 -1.68 -22.43
C ALA A 123 11.73 -1.93 -23.89
N LEU A 124 11.91 -3.17 -24.38
CA LEU A 124 11.51 -3.57 -25.71
C LEU A 124 9.98 -3.49 -25.88
N ALA A 125 9.24 -3.89 -24.85
CA ALA A 125 7.79 -3.81 -24.82
C ALA A 125 7.30 -2.36 -24.75
N ASP A 126 7.90 -1.54 -23.90
CA ASP A 126 7.66 -0.11 -23.78
C ASP A 126 7.84 0.58 -25.15
N ALA A 127 8.95 0.31 -25.85
CA ALA A 127 9.18 0.83 -27.20
C ALA A 127 8.09 0.39 -28.20
N TYR A 128 7.55 -0.81 -28.06
CA TYR A 128 6.53 -1.39 -28.93
C TYR A 128 5.10 -0.88 -28.65
N PHE A 129 4.74 -0.76 -27.38
CA PHE A 129 3.39 -0.44 -26.92
C PHE A 129 3.16 1.06 -26.72
N PHE A 130 4.20 1.87 -26.50
CA PHE A 130 4.05 3.32 -26.34
C PHE A 130 3.88 4.04 -27.69
N PRO A 131 2.80 4.82 -27.88
CA PRO A 131 2.64 5.71 -29.02
C PRO A 131 3.16 7.14 -28.73
N PRO A 132 3.76 7.83 -29.73
CA PRO A 132 4.26 7.25 -30.98
C PRO A 132 5.41 6.29 -30.67
N PHE A 133 5.52 5.22 -31.46
CA PHE A 133 6.65 4.28 -31.41
C PHE A 133 7.96 5.07 -31.34
N GLN A 134 8.79 4.80 -30.33
CA GLN A 134 10.06 5.51 -30.12
C GLN A 134 11.25 4.60 -30.44
N PRO A 135 11.76 4.59 -31.69
CA PRO A 135 12.91 3.78 -32.06
C PRO A 135 14.17 4.08 -31.23
N SER A 136 14.25 5.26 -30.60
CA SER A 136 15.34 5.66 -29.70
C SER A 136 15.41 4.85 -28.41
N LEU A 137 14.33 4.17 -28.03
CA LEU A 137 14.27 3.29 -26.86
C LEU A 137 14.73 1.86 -27.17
N LEU A 138 14.97 1.53 -28.44
CA LEU A 138 15.43 0.20 -28.83
C LEU A 138 16.96 0.09 -28.76
N PRO A 139 17.48 -1.06 -28.29
CA PRO A 139 18.89 -1.38 -28.43
C PRO A 139 19.33 -1.30 -29.90
N ARG A 140 20.37 -0.51 -30.18
CA ARG A 140 20.97 -0.44 -31.51
C ARG A 140 21.98 -1.57 -31.69
N THR A 141 21.76 -2.43 -32.68
CA THR A 141 22.74 -3.42 -33.13
C THR A 141 23.46 -2.92 -34.38
N LYS A 142 24.55 -3.59 -34.80
CA LYS A 142 25.28 -3.25 -36.04
C LYS A 142 24.39 -3.21 -37.30
N GLY A 143 23.18 -3.80 -37.26
CA GLY A 143 22.19 -3.79 -38.36
C GLY A 143 20.99 -2.85 -38.16
N GLY A 144 20.97 -1.99 -37.13
CA GLY A 144 19.83 -1.11 -36.80
C GLY A 144 19.11 -1.48 -35.50
N PRO A 145 17.94 -0.87 -35.21
CA PRO A 145 17.14 -1.21 -34.03
C PRO A 145 16.71 -2.67 -34.09
N ALA A 146 17.11 -3.47 -33.09
CA ALA A 146 16.61 -4.83 -32.96
C ALA A 146 15.17 -4.77 -32.46
N ILE A 147 14.20 -4.90 -33.39
CA ILE A 147 12.79 -5.08 -33.03
C ILE A 147 12.56 -6.59 -32.92
N PRO A 148 12.38 -7.17 -31.72
CA PRO A 148 11.98 -8.56 -31.62
C PRO A 148 10.63 -8.71 -32.29
N SER A 149 10.51 -9.66 -33.21
CA SER A 149 9.21 -10.02 -33.82
C SER A 149 8.24 -10.63 -32.78
N LYS A 150 8.74 -11.02 -31.61
CA LYS A 150 7.97 -11.60 -30.49
C LYS A 150 8.67 -11.34 -29.15
N LEU A 151 7.97 -10.81 -28.13
CA LEU A 151 8.51 -10.75 -26.77
C LEU A 151 8.52 -12.15 -26.12
N PRO A 152 9.35 -12.39 -25.09
CA PRO A 152 9.33 -13.63 -24.33
C PRO A 152 7.94 -13.98 -23.78
N PRO A 153 7.64 -15.28 -23.60
CA PRO A 153 6.38 -15.70 -22.98
C PRO A 153 6.31 -15.21 -21.54
N ARG A 154 5.11 -14.78 -21.13
CA ARG A 154 4.80 -14.42 -19.74
C ARG A 154 4.99 -15.65 -18.84
N ARG A 155 5.44 -15.41 -17.61
CA ARG A 155 5.66 -16.44 -16.61
C ARG A 155 4.91 -16.07 -15.34
N ALA A 156 4.32 -17.06 -14.70
CA ALA A 156 3.75 -16.94 -13.36
C ALA A 156 4.73 -17.53 -12.35
N ARG A 157 4.90 -16.85 -11.23
CA ARG A 157 5.57 -17.35 -10.03
C ARG A 157 4.49 -17.76 -9.03
N LEU A 158 4.63 -18.93 -8.42
CA LEU A 158 3.69 -19.44 -7.43
C LEU A 158 4.41 -19.80 -6.13
N VAL A 159 3.80 -19.44 -5.00
CA VAL A 159 4.14 -19.94 -3.67
C VAL A 159 3.10 -20.99 -3.29
N VAL A 160 3.54 -22.22 -3.09
CA VAL A 160 2.66 -23.35 -2.78
C VAL A 160 3.05 -23.97 -1.45
N TYR A 161 2.11 -23.97 -0.52
CA TYR A 161 2.20 -24.65 0.77
C TYR A 161 1.56 -26.03 0.67
N ASN A 162 2.18 -27.07 1.23
CA ASN A 162 1.58 -28.39 1.32
C ASN A 162 1.12 -28.68 2.76
N LYS A 163 -0.19 -28.69 2.99
CA LYS A 163 -0.77 -28.92 4.33
C LYS A 163 -0.43 -30.30 4.90
N LYS A 164 -0.08 -31.30 4.07
CA LYS A 164 0.31 -32.64 4.55
C LYS A 164 1.78 -32.73 4.95
N SER A 165 2.69 -32.19 4.15
CA SER A 165 4.13 -32.26 4.44
C SER A 165 4.68 -31.07 5.22
N ASN A 166 3.89 -30.01 5.41
CA ASN A 166 4.31 -28.71 5.95
C ASN A 166 5.39 -28.01 5.09
N GLU A 167 5.57 -28.44 3.85
CA GLU A 167 6.60 -27.88 2.96
C GLU A 167 6.06 -26.69 2.18
N THR A 168 6.94 -25.71 1.95
CA THR A 168 6.69 -24.58 1.05
C THR A 168 7.56 -24.74 -0.19
N SER A 169 6.98 -24.48 -1.36
CA SER A 169 7.68 -24.60 -2.64
C SER A 169 7.40 -23.42 -3.56
N LEU A 170 8.42 -23.04 -4.31
CA LEU A 170 8.36 -22.01 -5.35
C LEU A 170 8.30 -22.66 -6.72
N TRP A 171 7.38 -22.18 -7.54
CA TRP A 171 7.16 -22.68 -8.89
C TRP A 171 7.23 -21.55 -9.90
N ILE A 172 7.84 -21.80 -11.05
CA ILE A 172 7.78 -20.91 -12.21
C ILE A 172 7.08 -21.65 -13.34
N VAL A 173 5.95 -21.09 -13.79
CA VAL A 173 5.17 -21.63 -14.91
C VAL A 173 5.25 -20.66 -16.08
N GLN A 174 5.69 -21.14 -17.23
CA GLN A 174 5.58 -20.40 -18.48
C GLN A 174 4.19 -20.56 -19.06
N LEU A 175 3.56 -19.44 -19.39
CA LEU A 175 2.22 -19.36 -19.96
C LEU A 175 2.33 -19.36 -21.49
N THR A 176 1.68 -20.31 -22.17
CA THR A 176 1.52 -20.26 -23.63
C THR A 176 0.33 -19.37 -23.99
N GLN A 177 0.38 -18.66 -25.13
CA GLN A 177 -0.63 -17.64 -25.53
C GLN A 177 -2.07 -18.11 -25.23
N VAL A 178 -2.68 -17.46 -24.24
CA VAL A 178 -4.07 -17.66 -23.85
C VAL A 178 -4.93 -16.97 -24.90
N HIS A 179 -5.26 -17.67 -25.98
CA HIS A 179 -6.26 -17.15 -26.93
C HIS A 179 -7.64 -17.27 -26.29
N ALA A 180 -8.15 -16.17 -25.78
CA ALA A 180 -9.55 -16.01 -25.42
C ALA A 180 -10.36 -15.97 -26.73
N THR A 181 -10.70 -17.12 -27.28
CA THR A 181 -11.81 -17.41 -28.23
C THR A 181 -11.48 -18.68 -29.01
N THR A 182 -11.80 -19.84 -28.46
CA THR A 182 -12.36 -20.99 -29.20
C THR A 182 -12.64 -22.13 -28.23
N ARG A 183 -13.88 -22.62 -28.27
CA ARG A 183 -14.33 -23.83 -27.57
C ARG A 183 -13.37 -24.99 -27.90
N GLY A 184 -12.66 -25.52 -26.89
CA GLY A 184 -12.03 -26.84 -26.95
C GLY A 184 -10.49 -26.94 -27.01
N GLY A 185 -9.73 -25.83 -26.98
CA GLY A 185 -8.26 -25.90 -26.91
C GLY A 185 -7.74 -26.06 -25.48
N HIS A 186 -6.96 -27.11 -25.18
CA HIS A 186 -6.27 -27.23 -23.90
C HIS A 186 -5.24 -26.09 -23.75
N HIS A 187 -5.55 -25.05 -22.98
CA HIS A 187 -4.56 -24.09 -22.52
C HIS A 187 -3.50 -24.86 -21.69
N ARG A 188 -2.22 -24.79 -22.09
CA ARG A 188 -1.15 -25.52 -21.40
C ARG A 188 -0.11 -24.54 -20.85
N GLY A 189 0.10 -24.56 -19.54
CA GLY A 189 1.32 -24.02 -18.94
C GLY A 189 2.44 -25.04 -19.04
N LYS A 190 3.68 -24.58 -18.88
CA LYS A 190 4.86 -25.45 -18.74
C LYS A 190 5.60 -25.07 -17.46
N VAL A 191 5.77 -26.03 -16.54
CA VAL A 191 6.67 -25.85 -15.40
C VAL A 191 8.09 -25.65 -15.92
N ILE A 192 8.71 -24.53 -15.55
CA ILE A 192 10.10 -24.18 -15.86
C ILE A 192 11.01 -24.59 -14.71
N SER A 193 10.58 -24.33 -13.48
CA SER A 193 11.29 -24.75 -12.27
C SER A 193 10.32 -24.97 -11.12
N SER A 194 10.73 -25.81 -10.19
CA SER A 194 10.07 -26.07 -8.91
C SER A 194 11.14 -26.34 -7.86
N ALA A 195 11.07 -25.68 -6.71
CA ALA A 195 12.03 -25.87 -5.62
C ALA A 195 11.32 -25.80 -4.28
N VAL A 196 11.60 -26.75 -3.37
CA VAL A 196 11.19 -26.66 -1.97
C VAL A 196 12.12 -25.67 -1.27
N VAL A 197 11.54 -24.79 -0.46
CA VAL A 197 12.27 -23.84 0.37
C VAL A 197 12.27 -24.38 1.79
N PRO A 198 13.43 -24.80 2.33
CA PRO A 198 13.49 -25.33 3.69
C PRO A 198 13.28 -24.22 4.72
N ASP A 199 12.82 -24.59 5.91
CA ASP A 199 12.76 -23.73 7.08
C ASP A 199 12.01 -22.40 6.87
N VAL A 200 10.81 -22.46 6.27
CA VAL A 200 9.93 -21.30 6.07
C VAL A 200 8.47 -21.61 6.35
N GLN A 201 7.73 -20.57 6.70
CA GLN A 201 6.27 -20.55 6.63
C GLN A 201 5.83 -19.40 5.71
N PRO A 202 4.90 -19.64 4.77
CA PRO A 202 4.36 -18.59 3.93
C PRO A 202 3.28 -17.79 4.68
N PRO A 203 2.83 -16.65 4.10
CA PRO A 203 1.74 -15.85 4.66
C PRO A 203 0.51 -16.68 5.08
N MET A 204 -0.23 -16.22 6.07
CA MET A 204 -1.49 -16.83 6.49
C MET A 204 -2.62 -16.52 5.50
N ASP A 205 -3.57 -17.45 5.37
CA ASP A 205 -4.75 -17.28 4.52
C ASP A 205 -6.02 -17.01 5.36
N ALA A 206 -6.98 -16.27 4.81
CA ALA A 206 -8.25 -15.99 5.47
C ALA A 206 -9.01 -17.27 5.87
N VAL A 207 -8.89 -18.35 5.09
CA VAL A 207 -9.44 -19.68 5.45
C VAL A 207 -8.80 -20.20 6.72
N GLU A 208 -7.48 -20.02 6.87
CA GLU A 208 -6.77 -20.45 8.06
C GLU A 208 -7.16 -19.62 9.28
N TYR A 209 -7.41 -18.32 9.13
CA TYR A 209 -7.97 -17.48 10.20
C TYR A 209 -9.31 -18.02 10.70
N ALA A 210 -10.24 -18.32 9.80
CA ALA A 210 -11.55 -18.86 10.15
C ALA A 210 -11.47 -20.26 10.79
N GLU A 211 -10.62 -21.14 10.26
CA GLU A 211 -10.38 -22.47 10.85
C GLU A 211 -9.76 -22.36 12.26
N CYS A 212 -8.82 -21.43 12.47
CA CYS A 212 -8.23 -21.16 13.78
C CYS A 212 -9.26 -20.68 14.80
N GLU A 213 -10.11 -19.74 14.41
CA GLU A 213 -11.18 -19.24 15.28
C GLU A 213 -12.09 -20.39 15.73
N ALA A 214 -12.55 -21.22 14.79
CA ALA A 214 -13.43 -22.35 15.08
C ALA A 214 -12.78 -23.34 16.07
N VAL A 215 -11.53 -23.72 15.83
CA VAL A 215 -10.79 -24.67 16.69
C VAL A 215 -10.63 -24.15 18.12
N VAL A 216 -10.36 -22.85 18.29
CA VAL A 216 -10.23 -22.25 19.61
C VAL A 216 -11.57 -22.21 20.34
N LYS A 217 -12.65 -21.82 19.64
CA LYS A 217 -14.00 -21.76 20.21
C LYS A 217 -14.56 -23.13 20.59
N ASP A 218 -14.15 -24.19 19.90
CA ASP A 218 -14.55 -25.57 20.21
C ASP A 218 -13.70 -26.21 21.32
N TYR A 219 -12.59 -25.59 21.73
CA TYR A 219 -11.67 -26.19 22.69
C TYR A 219 -12.22 -26.10 24.14
N PRO A 220 -12.55 -27.23 24.81
CA PRO A 220 -13.30 -27.19 26.07
C PRO A 220 -12.63 -26.38 27.19
N PRO A 221 -11.29 -26.46 27.41
CA PRO A 221 -10.63 -25.61 28.41
C PRO A 221 -10.76 -24.11 28.11
N PHE A 222 -10.78 -23.70 26.85
CA PHE A 222 -11.00 -22.30 26.46
C PHE A 222 -12.44 -21.87 26.75
N VAL A 223 -13.43 -22.70 26.39
CA VAL A 223 -14.85 -22.45 26.72
C VAL A 223 -15.04 -22.24 28.22
N GLU A 224 -14.43 -23.08 29.07
CA GLU A 224 -14.50 -22.92 30.53
C GLU A 224 -13.82 -21.64 31.03
N ALA A 225 -12.71 -21.21 30.42
CA ALA A 225 -12.06 -19.95 30.74
C ALA A 225 -12.90 -18.72 30.33
N MET A 226 -13.68 -18.82 29.24
CA MET A 226 -14.63 -17.80 28.81
C MET A 226 -15.85 -17.73 29.74
N LYS A 227 -16.38 -18.87 30.21
CA LYS A 227 -17.44 -18.91 31.23
C LYS A 227 -17.04 -18.24 32.53
N LYS A 228 -15.80 -18.43 33.01
CA LYS A 228 -15.27 -17.72 34.18
C LYS A 228 -15.26 -16.19 34.01
N ARG A 229 -15.26 -15.70 32.76
CA ARG A 229 -15.33 -14.29 32.39
C ARG A 229 -16.76 -13.82 32.09
N GLY A 230 -17.76 -14.67 32.32
CA GLY A 230 -19.18 -14.39 32.10
C GLY A 230 -19.60 -14.47 30.63
N ILE A 231 -18.87 -15.23 29.81
CA ILE A 231 -19.19 -15.45 28.39
C ILE A 231 -19.58 -16.92 28.20
N ASP A 232 -20.88 -17.17 28.18
CA ASP A 232 -21.45 -18.50 27.90
C ASP A 232 -21.70 -18.74 26.40
N ASP A 233 -21.94 -17.67 25.64
CA ASP A 233 -22.18 -17.71 24.20
C ASP A 233 -20.87 -17.50 23.42
N MET A 234 -20.44 -18.53 22.70
CA MET A 234 -19.20 -18.48 21.92
C MET A 234 -19.35 -17.69 20.62
N ASP A 235 -20.57 -17.40 20.15
CA ASP A 235 -20.80 -16.55 18.98
C ASP A 235 -20.42 -15.08 19.26
N LEU A 236 -20.33 -14.70 20.53
CA LEU A 236 -19.82 -13.39 20.96
C LEU A 236 -18.30 -13.27 20.87
N VAL A 237 -17.57 -14.38 20.79
CA VAL A 237 -16.11 -14.38 20.86
C VAL A 237 -15.51 -14.33 19.48
N MET A 238 -14.58 -13.38 19.31
CA MET A 238 -13.75 -13.18 18.14
C MET A 238 -12.33 -13.66 18.46
N VAL A 239 -11.72 -14.37 17.52
CA VAL A 239 -10.38 -14.94 17.67
C VAL A 239 -9.54 -14.54 16.45
N ASP A 240 -8.65 -13.58 16.65
CA ASP A 240 -7.73 -13.16 15.59
C ASP A 240 -6.49 -14.04 15.67
N ALA A 241 -6.25 -14.88 14.65
CA ALA A 241 -5.24 -15.95 14.71
C ALA A 241 -3.82 -15.46 15.06
N TRP A 242 -3.39 -14.30 14.54
CA TRP A 242 -2.10 -13.64 14.75
C TRP A 242 -0.85 -14.53 14.57
N CYS A 243 0.02 -14.12 13.65
CA CYS A 243 1.33 -14.75 13.46
C CYS A 243 2.15 -14.79 14.77
N VAL A 244 2.91 -15.86 14.98
CA VAL A 244 3.67 -16.08 16.23
C VAL A 244 4.97 -15.28 16.32
N GLY A 245 5.42 -14.72 15.19
CA GLY A 245 6.74 -14.10 15.05
C GLY A 245 7.87 -15.13 15.16
N TYR A 246 9.02 -14.72 15.67
CA TYR A 246 10.12 -15.64 16.00
C TYR A 246 10.90 -15.14 17.22
N HIS A 247 10.63 -15.73 18.39
CA HIS A 247 11.25 -15.33 19.67
C HIS A 247 12.26 -16.38 20.17
N SER A 248 11.99 -17.66 19.89
CA SER A 248 12.79 -18.81 20.26
C SER A 248 12.61 -19.97 19.26
N GLU A 249 13.43 -21.02 19.38
CA GLU A 249 13.30 -22.24 18.57
C GLU A 249 11.93 -22.93 18.68
N ALA A 250 11.14 -22.64 19.72
CA ALA A 250 9.77 -23.13 19.82
C ALA A 250 8.84 -22.54 18.74
N ASP A 251 9.20 -21.38 18.16
CA ASP A 251 8.47 -20.74 17.07
C ASP A 251 8.98 -21.20 15.69
N ALA A 252 9.90 -22.17 15.62
CA ALA A 252 10.52 -22.62 14.38
C ALA A 252 9.50 -23.14 13.34
N PRO A 253 9.80 -22.97 12.04
CA PRO A 253 8.89 -23.29 10.94
C PRO A 253 8.65 -24.79 10.75
N GLY A 254 9.24 -25.65 11.59
CA GLY A 254 8.91 -27.08 11.64
C GLY A 254 7.44 -27.37 11.95
N ARG A 255 6.71 -26.39 12.50
CA ARG A 255 5.25 -26.36 12.61
C ARG A 255 4.72 -25.03 12.09
N ARG A 256 3.51 -25.04 11.53
CA ARG A 256 2.79 -23.82 11.17
C ARG A 256 1.94 -23.38 12.36
N LEU A 257 2.29 -22.26 12.99
CA LEU A 257 1.75 -21.86 14.29
C LEU A 257 1.01 -20.53 14.23
N ALA A 258 0.01 -20.38 15.10
CA ALA A 258 -0.66 -19.11 15.38
C ALA A 258 -0.79 -18.90 16.89
N LYS A 259 -0.75 -17.64 17.34
CA LYS A 259 -0.95 -17.25 18.74
C LYS A 259 -2.09 -16.24 18.80
N PRO A 260 -3.34 -16.71 18.92
CA PRO A 260 -4.49 -15.83 18.75
C PRO A 260 -4.60 -14.72 19.79
N LEU A 261 -5.27 -13.64 19.40
CA LEU A 261 -5.78 -12.59 20.28
C LEU A 261 -7.29 -12.72 20.36
N ILE A 262 -7.84 -12.50 21.56
CA ILE A 262 -9.23 -12.82 21.85
C ILE A 262 -9.98 -11.54 22.21
N PHE A 263 -11.14 -11.35 21.59
CA PHE A 263 -12.02 -10.21 21.82
C PHE A 263 -13.46 -10.69 21.99
N CYS A 264 -14.33 -9.85 22.54
CA CYS A 264 -15.72 -10.19 22.75
C CYS A 264 -16.67 -9.07 22.31
N ARG A 265 -17.72 -9.47 21.60
CA ARG A 265 -18.94 -8.69 21.45
C ARG A 265 -19.81 -8.80 22.71
N THR A 266 -20.83 -7.97 22.81
CA THR A 266 -21.87 -8.03 23.84
C THR A 266 -23.16 -8.63 23.31
N GLU A 267 -23.43 -8.49 22.01
CA GLU A 267 -24.66 -8.94 21.36
C GLU A 267 -24.34 -9.67 20.04
N SER A 268 -24.91 -10.86 19.84
CA SER A 268 -24.63 -11.68 18.65
C SER A 268 -25.37 -11.19 17.40
N ASP A 269 -26.54 -10.56 17.59
CA ASP A 269 -27.40 -9.99 16.55
C ASP A 269 -26.99 -8.59 16.08
N CYS A 270 -25.93 -8.02 16.67
CA CYS A 270 -25.30 -6.77 16.22
C CYS A 270 -23.96 -7.06 15.51
N PRO A 271 -23.96 -7.39 14.20
CA PRO A 271 -22.73 -7.74 13.48
C PRO A 271 -21.75 -6.58 13.31
N MET A 272 -22.21 -5.33 13.49
CA MET A 272 -21.38 -4.12 13.45
C MET A 272 -20.90 -3.65 14.82
N GLU A 273 -21.13 -4.43 15.88
CA GLU A 273 -20.60 -4.12 17.21
C GLU A 273 -19.07 -4.17 17.21
N ASN A 274 -18.45 -3.21 17.87
CA ASN A 274 -17.00 -3.15 18.03
C ASN A 274 -16.50 -4.11 19.11
N GLY A 275 -16.31 -5.39 18.76
CA GLY A 275 -15.75 -6.39 19.67
C GLY A 275 -14.33 -6.07 20.15
N TYR A 276 -13.53 -5.35 19.35
CA TYR A 276 -12.18 -4.91 19.73
C TYR A 276 -12.16 -4.00 20.96
N ALA A 277 -13.29 -3.39 21.34
CA ALA A 277 -13.43 -2.61 22.56
C ALA A 277 -13.47 -3.46 23.85
N ARG A 278 -13.50 -4.80 23.74
CA ARG A 278 -13.50 -5.73 24.87
C ARG A 278 -12.49 -6.87 24.67
N PRO A 279 -11.18 -6.58 24.68
CA PRO A 279 -10.14 -7.60 24.67
C PRO A 279 -10.23 -8.51 25.89
N VAL A 280 -9.89 -9.78 25.69
CA VAL A 280 -9.77 -10.79 26.75
C VAL A 280 -8.29 -10.98 27.07
N GLU A 281 -7.92 -10.59 28.29
CA GLU A 281 -6.55 -10.70 28.79
C GLU A 281 -6.31 -11.93 29.66
N GLY A 282 -5.05 -12.32 29.73
CA GLY A 282 -4.57 -13.39 30.60
C GLY A 282 -4.90 -14.81 30.14
N ILE A 283 -5.26 -14.99 28.87
CA ILE A 283 -5.37 -16.31 28.22
C ILE A 283 -4.22 -16.45 27.22
N HIS A 284 -3.53 -17.58 27.28
CA HIS A 284 -2.55 -18.00 26.30
C HIS A 284 -3.09 -19.17 25.49
N VAL A 285 -3.00 -19.06 24.16
CA VAL A 285 -3.38 -20.12 23.22
C VAL A 285 -2.30 -20.23 22.15
N LEU A 286 -1.87 -21.46 21.86
CA LEU A 286 -1.02 -21.79 20.72
C LEU A 286 -1.77 -22.80 19.85
N VAL A 287 -1.91 -22.48 18.56
CA VAL A 287 -2.62 -23.32 17.59
C VAL A 287 -1.64 -23.84 16.55
N ASP A 288 -1.73 -25.13 16.27
CA ASP A 288 -1.12 -25.75 15.10
C ASP A 288 -2.07 -25.59 13.92
N MET A 289 -1.73 -24.69 13.00
CA MET A 289 -2.56 -24.34 11.85
C MET A 289 -2.50 -25.40 10.75
N GLN A 290 -1.47 -26.25 10.74
CA GLN A 290 -1.41 -27.35 9.80
C GLN A 290 -2.47 -28.40 10.14
N ASN A 291 -2.55 -28.77 11.42
CA ASN A 291 -3.44 -29.82 11.92
C ASN A 291 -4.77 -29.29 12.46
N MET A 292 -4.89 -27.96 12.60
CA MET A 292 -6.04 -27.26 13.17
C MET A 292 -6.39 -27.79 14.57
N VAL A 293 -5.41 -27.75 15.47
CA VAL A 293 -5.55 -28.17 16.87
C VAL A 293 -4.89 -27.19 17.83
N VAL A 294 -5.53 -26.97 18.99
CA VAL A 294 -4.90 -26.25 20.12
C VAL A 294 -3.84 -27.15 20.74
N VAL A 295 -2.62 -26.66 20.84
CA VAL A 295 -1.48 -27.44 21.36
C VAL A 295 -0.95 -26.93 22.69
N GLU A 296 -1.14 -25.65 22.98
CA GLU A 296 -0.90 -25.09 24.32
C GLU A 296 -2.07 -24.19 24.69
N PHE A 297 -2.49 -24.29 25.95
CA PHE A 297 -3.55 -23.48 26.51
C PHE A 297 -3.29 -23.22 27.98
N GLU A 298 -3.30 -21.95 28.38
CA GLU A 298 -3.19 -21.54 29.78
C GLU A 298 -4.12 -20.35 30.09
N ASP A 299 -5.02 -20.53 31.06
CA ASP A 299 -5.78 -19.45 31.68
C ASP A 299 -4.94 -18.84 32.83
N ARG A 300 -4.00 -17.97 32.47
CA ARG A 300 -2.94 -17.44 33.35
C ARG A 300 -3.45 -16.45 34.38
N LYS A 301 -4.38 -15.58 33.97
CA LYS A 301 -4.87 -14.48 34.81
C LYS A 301 -6.30 -14.11 34.44
N LEU A 302 -7.18 -14.08 35.44
CA LEU A 302 -8.53 -13.56 35.26
C LEU A 302 -8.51 -12.03 35.27
N VAL A 303 -8.55 -11.40 34.09
CA VAL A 303 -8.72 -9.97 33.91
C VAL A 303 -10.17 -9.70 33.51
N PRO A 304 -10.90 -8.82 34.22
CA PRO A 304 -12.28 -8.49 33.84
C PRO A 304 -12.34 -7.90 32.43
N LEU A 305 -13.36 -8.32 31.67
CA LEU A 305 -13.69 -7.67 30.41
C LEU A 305 -14.01 -6.18 30.65
N PRO A 306 -13.55 -5.28 29.77
CA PRO A 306 -14.03 -3.91 29.76
C PRO A 306 -15.57 -3.87 29.73
N PRO A 307 -16.20 -2.93 30.46
CA PRO A 307 -17.65 -2.84 30.51
C PRO A 307 -18.21 -2.54 29.13
N ALA A 308 -19.38 -3.11 28.83
CA ALA A 308 -20.17 -2.81 27.64
C ALA A 308 -20.47 -1.32 27.57
N ASP A 309 -20.33 -0.74 26.38
CA ASP A 309 -20.50 0.70 26.17
C ASP A 309 -20.86 0.95 24.69
N PRO A 310 -22.15 1.18 24.37
CA PRO A 310 -22.61 1.39 23.00
C PRO A 310 -21.89 2.54 22.29
N LEU A 311 -21.40 3.54 23.03
CA LEU A 311 -20.68 4.67 22.45
C LEU A 311 -19.34 4.27 21.81
N ARG A 312 -18.84 3.06 22.07
CA ARG A 312 -17.63 2.50 21.44
C ARG A 312 -17.89 1.84 20.10
N ASN A 313 -19.14 1.69 19.69
CA ASN A 313 -19.50 1.27 18.33
C ASN A 313 -19.24 2.41 17.34
N TYR A 314 -18.86 2.03 16.12
CA TYR A 314 -18.59 2.95 15.01
C TYR A 314 -19.79 3.16 14.09
N THR A 315 -20.98 2.73 14.52
CA THR A 315 -22.25 2.89 13.81
C THR A 315 -22.79 4.33 13.94
N PRO A 316 -23.79 4.74 13.12
CA PRO A 316 -24.41 6.07 13.20
C PRO A 316 -24.85 6.42 14.61
N GLY A 317 -24.74 7.69 14.99
CA GLY A 317 -25.03 8.19 16.34
C GLY A 317 -26.40 7.75 16.85
N GLU A 318 -27.42 7.80 15.98
CA GLU A 318 -28.79 7.38 16.29
C GLU A 318 -28.88 5.95 16.85
N THR A 319 -28.03 5.04 16.36
CA THR A 319 -28.04 3.62 16.79
C THR A 319 -27.35 3.37 18.13
N ARG A 320 -26.49 4.29 18.58
CA ARG A 320 -25.65 4.12 19.77
C ARG A 320 -25.86 5.17 20.86
N GLY A 321 -26.90 5.98 20.74
CA GLY A 321 -27.23 7.04 21.71
C GLY A 321 -26.40 8.33 21.55
N GLY A 322 -25.78 8.53 20.40
CA GLY A 322 -25.12 9.77 19.99
C GLY A 322 -25.97 10.61 19.03
N VAL A 323 -25.41 11.73 18.54
CA VAL A 323 -26.04 12.60 17.54
C VAL A 323 -25.08 12.81 16.39
N ASP A 324 -25.53 12.49 15.17
CA ASP A 324 -24.75 12.74 13.96
C ASP A 324 -24.78 14.22 13.57
N ARG A 325 -23.72 14.70 12.93
CA ARG A 325 -23.62 16.09 12.46
C ARG A 325 -24.64 16.35 11.36
N SER A 326 -25.48 17.38 11.54
CA SER A 326 -26.48 17.80 10.55
C SER A 326 -26.07 19.04 9.74
N ASP A 327 -24.87 19.59 9.98
CA ASP A 327 -24.41 20.88 9.46
C ASP A 327 -23.44 20.79 8.27
N VAL A 328 -23.04 19.57 7.87
CA VAL A 328 -22.16 19.33 6.72
C VAL A 328 -22.96 19.47 5.42
N LYS A 329 -22.66 20.51 4.63
CA LYS A 329 -23.29 20.74 3.32
C LYS A 329 -22.66 19.85 2.23
N PRO A 330 -23.42 19.43 1.21
CA PRO A 330 -22.88 18.65 0.09
C PRO A 330 -21.73 19.37 -0.66
N LEU A 331 -20.70 18.61 -1.03
CA LEU A 331 -19.60 19.04 -1.89
C LEU A 331 -19.59 18.19 -3.17
N HIS A 332 -19.73 18.84 -4.32
CA HIS A 332 -19.74 18.16 -5.62
C HIS A 332 -18.44 18.44 -6.40
N ILE A 333 -17.72 17.38 -6.77
CA ILE A 333 -16.53 17.45 -7.64
C ILE A 333 -16.91 16.88 -9.01
N ASN A 334 -17.01 17.77 -10.01
CA ASN A 334 -17.52 17.43 -11.34
C ASN A 334 -16.49 17.76 -12.44
N GLN A 335 -16.34 16.85 -13.40
CA GLN A 335 -15.52 17.03 -14.60
C GLN A 335 -16.41 16.88 -15.85
N PRO A 336 -17.07 17.96 -16.30
CA PRO A 336 -18.10 17.87 -17.36
C PRO A 336 -17.55 17.42 -18.71
N GLU A 337 -16.26 17.65 -18.97
CA GLU A 337 -15.56 17.23 -20.20
C GLU A 337 -14.80 15.89 -20.02
N GLY A 338 -15.01 15.20 -18.90
CA GLY A 338 -14.26 14.01 -18.51
C GLY A 338 -12.90 14.33 -17.88
N PRO A 339 -12.11 13.29 -17.54
CA PRO A 339 -10.80 13.45 -16.93
C PRO A 339 -9.73 13.82 -17.95
N SER A 340 -8.65 14.44 -17.48
CA SER A 340 -7.49 14.79 -18.28
C SER A 340 -6.50 13.63 -18.46
N PHE A 341 -6.73 12.51 -17.76
CA PHE A 341 -5.95 11.30 -17.91
C PHE A 341 -6.53 10.38 -18.98
N ARG A 342 -5.69 9.58 -19.62
CA ARG A 342 -6.08 8.51 -20.52
C ARG A 342 -5.58 7.18 -19.99
N VAL A 343 -6.38 6.13 -20.16
CA VAL A 343 -6.03 4.77 -19.76
C VAL A 343 -6.19 3.83 -20.94
N ASN A 344 -5.16 3.04 -21.22
CA ASN A 344 -5.20 1.95 -22.20
C ASN A 344 -4.72 0.65 -21.53
N GLY A 345 -5.66 -0.22 -21.17
CA GLY A 345 -5.40 -1.36 -20.29
C GLY A 345 -4.88 -0.85 -18.94
N HIS A 346 -3.65 -1.20 -18.60
CA HIS A 346 -2.97 -0.76 -17.38
C HIS A 346 -2.05 0.46 -17.59
N TYR A 347 -1.92 0.97 -18.82
CA TYR A 347 -1.10 2.14 -19.11
C TYR A 347 -1.88 3.44 -18.89
N VAL A 348 -1.28 4.36 -18.14
CA VAL A 348 -1.86 5.65 -17.76
C VAL A 348 -1.04 6.78 -18.37
N GLU A 349 -1.71 7.79 -18.90
CA GLU A 349 -1.12 9.05 -19.35
C GLU A 349 -1.85 10.22 -18.69
N TRP A 350 -1.11 11.17 -18.13
CA TRP A 350 -1.71 12.37 -17.55
C TRP A 350 -0.68 13.49 -17.42
N GLN A 351 -0.97 14.69 -17.92
CA GLN A 351 -0.11 15.88 -17.74
C GLN A 351 1.39 15.59 -17.97
N LYS A 352 1.71 14.86 -19.05
CA LYS A 352 3.04 14.37 -19.47
C LYS A 352 3.60 13.18 -18.69
N TRP A 353 3.04 12.84 -17.53
CA TRP A 353 3.32 11.58 -16.87
C TRP A 353 2.82 10.41 -17.68
N ASN A 354 3.57 9.32 -17.62
CA ASN A 354 3.14 8.03 -18.12
C ASN A 354 3.77 6.89 -17.31
N PHE A 355 2.96 5.87 -17.03
CA PHE A 355 3.33 4.72 -16.21
C PHE A 355 2.32 3.57 -16.39
N ARG A 356 2.56 2.43 -15.77
CA ARG A 356 1.64 1.29 -15.73
C ARG A 356 1.23 0.94 -14.30
N VAL A 357 -0.05 0.60 -14.11
CA VAL A 357 -0.62 0.15 -12.84
C VAL A 357 -0.57 -1.38 -12.78
N GLY A 358 0.25 -1.91 -11.88
CA GLY A 358 0.32 -3.31 -11.48
C GLY A 358 -0.31 -3.55 -10.11
N PHE A 359 -0.51 -4.82 -9.76
CA PHE A 359 -1.01 -5.20 -8.45
C PHE A 359 -0.55 -6.62 -8.06
N THR A 360 -0.13 -6.81 -6.80
CA THR A 360 0.26 -8.13 -6.25
C THR A 360 -0.45 -8.39 -4.91
N PRO A 361 -0.71 -9.66 -4.52
CA PRO A 361 -1.36 -9.96 -3.24
C PRO A 361 -0.50 -9.57 -2.03
N ARG A 362 0.83 -9.51 -2.15
CA ARG A 362 1.73 -9.09 -1.07
C ARG A 362 1.81 -7.56 -0.92
N GLU A 363 2.15 -6.86 -2.00
CA GLU A 363 2.45 -5.42 -1.97
C GLU A 363 1.20 -4.55 -2.16
N GLY A 364 0.15 -5.11 -2.77
CA GLY A 364 -0.95 -4.33 -3.30
C GLY A 364 -0.52 -3.59 -4.56
N LEU A 365 -0.67 -2.26 -4.56
CA LEU A 365 -0.41 -1.40 -5.71
C LEU A 365 1.08 -1.32 -6.08
N VAL A 366 1.39 -1.58 -7.35
CA VAL A 366 2.73 -1.42 -7.93
C VAL A 366 2.66 -0.47 -9.12
N ILE A 367 3.57 0.51 -9.21
CA ILE A 367 3.66 1.43 -10.35
C ILE A 367 4.92 1.12 -11.15
N HIS A 368 4.77 0.82 -12.44
CA HIS A 368 5.90 0.46 -13.32
C HIS A 368 6.16 1.51 -14.41
N SER A 369 7.40 1.51 -14.91
CA SER A 369 7.83 2.29 -16.09
C SER A 369 7.43 3.78 -15.99
N VAL A 370 7.71 4.41 -14.85
CA VAL A 370 7.40 5.82 -14.58
C VAL A 370 8.30 6.73 -15.42
N ALA A 371 7.69 7.59 -16.22
CA ALA A 371 8.39 8.55 -17.05
C ALA A 371 7.61 9.85 -17.23
N TYR A 372 8.31 10.88 -17.70
CA TYR A 372 7.77 12.19 -18.01
C TYR A 372 8.09 12.59 -19.46
N VAL A 373 7.10 13.09 -20.20
CA VAL A 373 7.29 13.56 -21.58
C VAL A 373 7.72 15.02 -21.58
N ASP A 374 8.96 15.29 -21.98
CA ASP A 374 9.59 16.61 -21.93
C ASP A 374 9.88 17.16 -23.33
N GLY A 375 8.85 17.74 -23.96
CA GLY A 375 8.97 18.44 -25.24
C GLY A 375 9.71 17.64 -26.31
N SER A 376 10.74 18.23 -26.91
CA SER A 376 11.59 17.57 -27.93
C SER A 376 12.54 16.52 -27.37
N ARG A 377 12.75 16.45 -26.04
CA ARG A 377 13.54 15.38 -25.39
C ARG A 377 12.77 14.07 -25.31
N GLY A 378 11.46 14.09 -25.53
CA GLY A 378 10.62 12.90 -25.55
C GLY A 378 10.41 12.31 -24.16
N ARG A 379 10.29 10.99 -24.08
CA ARG A 379 9.99 10.26 -22.85
C ARG A 379 11.26 10.12 -22.01
N ARG A 380 11.28 10.71 -20.82
CA ARG A 380 12.40 10.69 -19.86
C ARG A 380 12.06 9.76 -18.69
N PRO A 381 12.75 8.62 -18.53
CA PRO A 381 12.51 7.71 -17.42
C PRO A 381 12.85 8.34 -16.05
N ILE A 382 12.09 7.97 -15.03
CA ILE A 382 12.27 8.43 -13.65
C ILE A 382 12.44 7.23 -12.71
N ALA A 383 11.55 6.24 -12.80
CA ALA A 383 11.62 5.02 -12.02
C ALA A 383 11.14 3.81 -12.84
N HIS A 384 11.78 2.66 -12.66
CA HIS A 384 11.35 1.40 -13.24
C HIS A 384 10.17 0.81 -12.46
N ARG A 385 10.20 0.89 -11.12
CA ARG A 385 9.22 0.26 -10.23
C ARG A 385 9.11 1.02 -8.91
N LEU A 386 7.89 1.32 -8.47
CA LEU A 386 7.57 1.91 -7.17
C LEU A 386 6.50 1.06 -6.48
N SER A 387 6.73 0.65 -5.23
CA SER A 387 5.74 -0.05 -4.41
C SER A 387 6.05 0.04 -2.91
N PHE A 388 5.10 -0.38 -2.08
CA PHE A 388 5.34 -0.68 -0.67
C PHE A 388 5.59 -2.19 -0.52
N VAL A 389 6.78 -2.56 -0.07
CA VAL A 389 7.24 -3.96 -0.05
C VAL A 389 7.14 -4.63 1.32
N GLU A 390 7.03 -3.83 2.38
CA GLU A 390 6.83 -4.34 3.73
C GLU A 390 6.15 -3.29 4.63
N MET A 391 5.40 -3.77 5.61
CA MET A 391 4.87 -2.98 6.72
C MET A 391 5.14 -3.72 8.02
N VAL A 392 5.76 -3.06 9.02
CA VAL A 392 6.05 -3.68 10.33
C VAL A 392 5.47 -2.85 11.45
N VAL A 393 4.73 -3.50 12.35
CA VAL A 393 4.03 -2.84 13.46
C VAL A 393 4.46 -3.42 14.82
N PRO A 394 5.62 -2.99 15.38
CA PRO A 394 6.04 -3.41 16.71
C PRO A 394 5.30 -2.68 17.82
N TYR A 395 4.81 -3.44 18.80
CA TYR A 395 4.20 -2.92 20.03
C TYR A 395 5.23 -2.80 21.16
N GLY A 396 5.09 -1.76 21.97
CA GLY A 396 6.05 -1.38 23.01
C GLY A 396 5.68 -1.81 24.44
N ASP A 397 4.64 -2.62 24.62
CA ASP A 397 4.26 -3.13 25.94
C ASP A 397 4.91 -4.50 26.20
N PRO A 398 5.75 -4.65 27.26
CA PRO A 398 6.47 -5.88 27.54
C PRO A 398 5.61 -7.00 28.16
N ASN A 399 4.35 -6.74 28.49
CA ASN A 399 3.48 -7.75 29.10
C ASN A 399 2.92 -8.71 28.05
N ASP A 400 2.57 -9.91 28.48
CA ASP A 400 1.78 -10.85 27.68
C ASP A 400 0.35 -10.30 27.48
N PRO A 401 -0.26 -10.39 26.28
CA PRO A 401 0.29 -10.94 25.03
C PRO A 401 0.96 -9.88 24.12
N HIS A 402 1.19 -8.66 24.60
CA HIS A 402 1.58 -7.53 23.77
C HIS A 402 3.04 -7.55 23.29
N TYR A 403 3.98 -8.06 24.07
CA TYR A 403 5.42 -8.02 23.72
C TYR A 403 5.75 -8.71 22.40
N ARG A 404 4.93 -9.70 22.01
CA ARG A 404 5.10 -10.48 20.79
C ARG A 404 4.47 -9.83 19.57
N LYS A 405 3.61 -8.81 19.72
CA LYS A 405 2.92 -8.16 18.60
C LYS A 405 3.91 -7.33 17.79
N ASN A 406 4.37 -7.88 16.67
CA ASN A 406 5.33 -7.27 15.75
C ASN A 406 5.06 -7.79 14.33
N ALA A 407 3.84 -7.54 13.83
CA ALA A 407 3.37 -8.09 12.56
C ALA A 407 4.18 -7.52 11.38
N PHE A 408 4.46 -8.37 10.39
CA PHE A 408 5.00 -8.02 9.08
C PHE A 408 3.86 -8.06 8.08
N ASP A 409 2.95 -7.10 8.15
CA ASP A 409 1.62 -7.20 7.54
C ASP A 409 1.64 -7.49 6.03
N ALA A 410 2.67 -7.05 5.29
CA ALA A 410 2.79 -7.43 3.88
C ALA A 410 3.26 -8.87 3.71
N GLY A 411 4.32 -9.28 4.41
CA GLY A 411 4.91 -10.61 4.26
C GLY A 411 4.28 -11.73 5.10
N GLU A 412 3.49 -11.41 6.12
CA GLU A 412 2.79 -12.36 7.01
C GLU A 412 1.31 -12.51 6.64
N ASP A 413 0.66 -11.49 6.06
CA ASP A 413 -0.77 -11.52 5.68
C ASP A 413 -1.03 -11.12 4.21
N GLY A 414 -0.35 -10.10 3.70
CA GLY A 414 -0.45 -9.59 2.33
C GLY A 414 -1.37 -8.37 2.20
N LEU A 415 -0.78 -7.20 1.92
CA LEU A 415 -1.54 -5.94 1.81
C LEU A 415 -2.57 -6.01 0.68
N GLY A 416 -2.18 -6.56 -0.47
CA GLY A 416 -3.04 -6.64 -1.64
C GLY A 416 -4.15 -7.67 -1.51
N LYS A 417 -3.89 -8.78 -0.83
CA LYS A 417 -4.89 -9.82 -0.54
C LYS A 417 -6.00 -9.31 0.37
N ASN A 418 -5.64 -8.38 1.25
CA ASN A 418 -6.54 -7.72 2.19
C ASN A 418 -7.16 -6.42 1.63
N ALA A 419 -7.01 -6.16 0.33
CA ALA A 419 -7.54 -4.95 -0.30
C ALA A 419 -9.08 -4.95 -0.40
N HIS A 420 -9.66 -3.76 -0.48
CA HIS A 420 -11.11 -3.57 -0.57
C HIS A 420 -11.57 -3.31 -2.00
N SER A 421 -12.82 -3.72 -2.28
CA SER A 421 -13.57 -3.16 -3.40
C SER A 421 -14.02 -1.74 -3.04
N LEU A 422 -13.44 -0.74 -3.71
CA LEU A 422 -13.69 0.68 -3.42
C LEU A 422 -15.00 1.17 -4.05
N LYS A 423 -15.79 1.94 -3.29
CA LYS A 423 -17.08 2.49 -3.71
C LYS A 423 -16.95 3.94 -4.17
N LYS A 424 -17.46 4.22 -5.38
CA LYS A 424 -17.53 5.58 -5.94
C LYS A 424 -18.38 6.48 -5.05
N GLY A 425 -17.86 7.67 -4.74
CA GLY A 425 -18.52 8.67 -3.90
C GLY A 425 -18.33 8.47 -2.41
N CYS A 426 -17.82 7.31 -1.98
CA CYS A 426 -17.47 7.03 -0.58
C CYS A 426 -15.94 7.06 -0.41
N ASP A 427 -15.24 6.08 -1.00
CA ASP A 427 -13.80 5.93 -0.87
C ASP A 427 -13.03 6.85 -1.83
N CYS A 428 -13.61 7.07 -3.02
CA CYS A 428 -13.06 7.94 -4.05
C CYS A 428 -14.10 8.90 -4.61
N LEU A 429 -13.78 10.20 -4.62
CA LEU A 429 -14.70 11.27 -5.03
C LEU A 429 -14.26 11.93 -6.34
N GLY A 430 -15.22 12.16 -7.24
CA GLY A 430 -14.99 12.79 -8.55
C GLY A 430 -15.15 11.82 -9.72
N PHE A 431 -14.40 12.06 -10.80
CA PHE A 431 -14.35 11.13 -11.94
C PHE A 431 -13.29 10.06 -11.68
N ILE A 432 -13.74 8.83 -11.47
CA ILE A 432 -12.87 7.72 -11.06
C ILE A 432 -12.75 6.69 -12.18
N LYS A 433 -11.52 6.25 -12.45
CA LYS A 433 -11.24 5.00 -13.16
C LYS A 433 -10.78 3.96 -12.15
N TYR A 434 -11.45 2.81 -12.15
CA TYR A 434 -11.07 1.68 -11.33
C TYR A 434 -10.30 0.61 -12.12
N PHE A 435 -9.43 -0.12 -11.41
CA PHE A 435 -8.81 -1.36 -11.87
C PHE A 435 -9.17 -2.49 -10.92
N ASP A 436 -9.58 -3.62 -11.48
CA ASP A 436 -9.81 -4.86 -10.73
C ASP A 436 -8.48 -5.57 -10.49
N ALA A 437 -8.44 -6.41 -9.47
CA ALA A 437 -7.29 -7.26 -9.19
C ALA A 437 -7.71 -8.72 -9.08
N HIS A 438 -6.90 -9.62 -9.65
CA HIS A 438 -7.16 -11.06 -9.68
C HIS A 438 -6.07 -11.82 -8.93
N PHE A 439 -6.46 -12.74 -8.05
CA PHE A 439 -5.55 -13.56 -7.27
C PHE A 439 -5.98 -15.02 -7.26
N THR A 440 -5.11 -15.87 -6.72
CA THR A 440 -5.52 -17.20 -6.29
C THR A 440 -6.14 -17.12 -4.90
N ASN A 441 -7.13 -17.97 -4.62
CA ASN A 441 -7.50 -18.32 -3.26
C ASN A 441 -6.66 -19.50 -2.76
N PHE A 442 -6.81 -19.84 -1.47
CA PHE A 442 -6.05 -20.91 -0.81
C PHE A 442 -6.09 -22.25 -1.52
N THR A 443 -7.21 -22.56 -2.20
CA THR A 443 -7.43 -23.82 -2.89
C THR A 443 -7.06 -23.78 -4.37
N GLY A 444 -6.55 -22.66 -4.89
CA GLY A 444 -6.18 -22.50 -6.30
C GLY A 444 -7.29 -21.97 -7.22
N GLY A 445 -8.45 -21.60 -6.67
CA GLY A 445 -9.49 -20.88 -7.42
C GLY A 445 -9.08 -19.43 -7.68
N VAL A 446 -9.73 -18.76 -8.62
CA VAL A 446 -9.49 -17.33 -8.86
C VAL A 446 -10.45 -16.50 -8.03
N GLU A 447 -9.92 -15.52 -7.31
CA GLU A 447 -10.69 -14.46 -6.65
C GLU A 447 -10.44 -13.14 -7.37
N THR A 448 -11.48 -12.31 -7.44
CA THR A 448 -11.43 -10.99 -8.06
C THR A 448 -11.93 -9.96 -7.06
N ILE A 449 -11.10 -8.96 -6.80
CA ILE A 449 -11.49 -7.75 -6.08
C ILE A 449 -11.83 -6.72 -7.15
N GLU A 450 -13.12 -6.52 -7.37
CA GLU A 450 -13.61 -5.47 -8.26
C GLU A 450 -13.27 -4.10 -7.67
N ASN A 451 -12.99 -3.11 -8.51
CA ASN A 451 -12.69 -1.75 -8.08
C ASN A 451 -11.57 -1.63 -7.03
N CYS A 452 -10.58 -2.52 -7.08
CA CYS A 452 -9.50 -2.64 -6.11
C CYS A 452 -8.58 -1.40 -6.07
N VAL A 453 -8.26 -0.84 -7.24
CA VAL A 453 -7.42 0.36 -7.37
C VAL A 453 -8.24 1.50 -7.93
N CYS A 454 -8.12 2.66 -7.30
CA CYS A 454 -8.74 3.91 -7.71
C CYS A 454 -7.72 4.83 -8.38
N LEU A 455 -8.11 5.42 -9.52
CA LEU A 455 -7.36 6.43 -10.26
C LEU A 455 -8.25 7.64 -10.52
N HIS A 456 -7.81 8.82 -10.08
CA HIS A 456 -8.49 10.08 -10.38
C HIS A 456 -7.52 11.25 -10.38
N GLU A 457 -7.94 12.38 -10.95
CA GLU A 457 -7.23 13.65 -10.77
C GLU A 457 -8.04 14.58 -9.87
N GLU A 458 -7.35 15.41 -9.11
CA GLU A 458 -7.96 16.39 -8.20
C GLU A 458 -7.22 17.72 -8.22
N ASP A 459 -7.95 18.79 -7.91
CA ASP A 459 -7.36 20.11 -7.68
C ASP A 459 -6.46 20.06 -6.45
N HIS A 460 -5.30 20.71 -6.55
CA HIS A 460 -4.33 20.79 -5.46
C HIS A 460 -3.89 22.24 -5.20
N GLY A 461 -4.85 23.17 -5.19
CA GLY A 461 -4.58 24.56 -4.85
C GLY A 461 -3.76 25.31 -5.90
N ILE A 462 -2.83 26.15 -5.47
CA ILE A 462 -2.01 27.01 -6.34
C ILE A 462 -0.71 26.27 -6.69
N LEU A 463 -0.42 26.17 -7.99
CA LEU A 463 0.86 25.65 -8.49
C LEU A 463 1.95 26.72 -8.38
N TRP A 464 1.68 27.90 -8.93
CA TRP A 464 2.54 29.07 -8.77
C TRP A 464 1.74 30.35 -8.92
N LYS A 465 2.24 31.43 -8.29
CA LYS A 465 1.69 32.77 -8.39
C LYS A 465 2.83 33.79 -8.28
N HIS A 466 2.76 34.85 -9.08
CA HIS A 466 3.62 36.02 -8.96
C HIS A 466 2.81 37.30 -9.19
N GLN A 467 3.17 38.37 -8.48
CA GLN A 467 2.69 39.71 -8.76
C GLN A 467 3.89 40.64 -8.86
N ASP A 468 4.00 41.33 -9.99
CA ASP A 468 4.99 42.38 -10.18
C ASP A 468 4.43 43.70 -9.64
N TRP A 469 4.99 44.17 -8.53
CA TRP A 469 4.54 45.40 -7.88
C TRP A 469 4.74 46.66 -8.75
N ARG A 470 5.69 46.63 -9.71
CA ARG A 470 5.97 47.79 -10.57
C ARG A 470 4.89 47.98 -11.62
N THR A 471 4.36 46.89 -12.15
CA THR A 471 3.32 46.90 -13.18
C THR A 471 1.91 46.67 -12.61
N GLY A 472 1.81 46.14 -11.39
CA GLY A 472 0.57 45.73 -10.75
C GLY A 472 0.01 44.41 -11.30
N LEU A 473 0.64 43.79 -12.30
CA LEU A 473 0.16 42.60 -12.97
C LEU A 473 0.44 41.34 -12.14
N ALA A 474 -0.49 40.38 -12.18
CA ALA A 474 -0.35 39.10 -11.49
C ALA A 474 -0.60 37.93 -12.46
N GLU A 475 0.23 36.89 -12.31
CA GLU A 475 0.08 35.59 -12.97
C GLU A 475 -0.19 34.51 -11.92
N VAL A 476 -1.10 33.58 -12.23
CA VAL A 476 -1.42 32.44 -11.36
C VAL A 476 -1.75 31.20 -12.18
N ARG A 477 -1.29 30.04 -11.73
CA ARG A 477 -1.75 28.74 -12.23
C ARG A 477 -2.17 27.87 -11.06
N ARG A 478 -3.28 27.16 -11.22
CA ARG A 478 -3.72 26.14 -10.27
C ARG A 478 -2.93 24.85 -10.48
N SER A 479 -2.77 24.09 -9.40
CA SER A 479 -2.18 22.75 -9.45
C SER A 479 -3.27 21.71 -9.55
N ARG A 480 -2.93 20.60 -10.19
CA ARG A 480 -3.66 19.33 -10.07
C ARG A 480 -2.67 18.24 -9.71
N ARG A 481 -3.19 17.19 -9.08
CA ARG A 481 -2.47 15.92 -8.91
C ARG A 481 -3.29 14.76 -9.44
N LEU A 482 -2.61 13.74 -9.93
CA LEU A 482 -3.18 12.44 -10.25
C LEU A 482 -2.89 11.50 -9.10
N THR A 483 -3.94 10.86 -8.58
CA THR A 483 -3.89 9.95 -7.44
C THR A 483 -4.12 8.53 -7.93
N VAL A 484 -3.25 7.60 -7.54
CA VAL A 484 -3.45 6.15 -7.70
C VAL A 484 -3.42 5.51 -6.31
N SER A 485 -4.48 4.80 -5.92
CA SER A 485 -4.58 4.30 -4.55
C SER A 485 -5.33 2.98 -4.40
N PHE A 486 -5.05 2.28 -3.31
CA PHE A 486 -5.86 1.17 -2.79
C PHE A 486 -5.96 1.28 -1.27
N ILE A 487 -6.96 0.61 -0.69
CA ILE A 487 -7.17 0.52 0.75
C ILE A 487 -7.25 -0.95 1.15
N CYS A 488 -6.65 -1.33 2.26
CA CYS A 488 -6.72 -2.69 2.82
C CYS A 488 -6.98 -2.67 4.33
N THR A 489 -7.63 -3.72 4.85
CA THR A 489 -7.78 -3.98 6.28
C THR A 489 -6.88 -5.12 6.71
N VAL A 490 -6.00 -4.86 7.68
CA VAL A 490 -5.22 -5.91 8.34
C VAL A 490 -5.73 -6.05 9.76
N ALA A 491 -6.53 -7.09 9.99
CA ALA A 491 -7.29 -7.31 11.22
C ALA A 491 -8.09 -6.07 11.66
N ASN A 492 -7.57 -5.31 12.62
CA ASN A 492 -8.24 -4.17 13.24
C ASN A 492 -7.93 -2.81 12.58
N TYR A 493 -6.91 -2.72 11.73
CA TYR A 493 -6.48 -1.46 11.12
C TYR A 493 -6.81 -1.37 9.63
N GLU A 494 -7.10 -0.15 9.17
CA GLU A 494 -7.20 0.19 7.75
C GLU A 494 -6.02 1.07 7.32
N TYR A 495 -5.49 0.74 6.15
CA TYR A 495 -4.39 1.47 5.51
C TYR A 495 -4.77 1.87 4.09
N GLY A 496 -4.71 3.17 3.81
CA GLY A 496 -4.83 3.71 2.45
C GLY A 496 -3.47 4.07 1.89
N PHE A 497 -3.06 3.43 0.79
CA PHE A 497 -1.79 3.68 0.12
C PHE A 497 -2.01 4.50 -1.14
N TYR A 498 -1.34 5.64 -1.24
CA TYR A 498 -1.52 6.61 -2.32
C TYR A 498 -0.17 6.94 -2.98
N TRP A 499 -0.15 6.88 -4.31
CA TRP A 499 0.89 7.48 -5.14
C TRP A 499 0.29 8.69 -5.88
N HIS A 500 0.83 9.87 -5.61
CA HIS A 500 0.41 11.12 -6.24
C HIS A 500 1.44 11.61 -7.25
N PHE A 501 0.99 12.03 -8.44
CA PHE A 501 1.81 12.65 -9.48
C PHE A 501 1.38 14.09 -9.68
N TYR A 502 2.32 15.03 -9.71
CA TYR A 502 2.05 16.47 -9.75
C TYR A 502 2.51 17.11 -11.06
N GLN A 503 1.90 18.24 -11.43
CA GLN A 503 2.23 18.97 -12.66
C GLN A 503 3.65 19.57 -12.67
N ASP A 504 4.27 19.75 -11.51
CA ASP A 504 5.65 20.23 -11.34
C ASP A 504 6.71 19.12 -11.43
N GLY A 505 6.32 17.86 -11.62
CA GLY A 505 7.23 16.72 -11.68
C GLY A 505 7.44 15.99 -10.35
N LYS A 506 6.78 16.41 -9.26
CA LYS A 506 6.80 15.71 -7.97
C LYS A 506 6.01 14.38 -8.05
N ILE A 507 6.54 13.36 -7.39
CA ILE A 507 5.90 12.11 -7.00
C ILE A 507 5.85 12.11 -5.48
N GLU A 508 4.73 11.73 -4.91
CA GLU A 508 4.56 11.62 -3.46
C GLU A 508 3.93 10.28 -3.11
N ALA A 509 4.51 9.61 -2.11
CA ALA A 509 3.92 8.48 -1.45
C ALA A 509 3.22 8.99 -0.17
N GLU A 510 1.94 8.66 0.00
CA GLU A 510 1.17 8.99 1.20
C GLU A 510 0.52 7.70 1.71
N VAL A 511 0.66 7.43 3.00
CA VAL A 511 -0.09 6.36 3.68
C VAL A 511 -0.99 6.97 4.73
N LYS A 512 -2.27 6.62 4.68
CA LYS A 512 -3.28 7.04 5.65
C LYS A 512 -3.61 5.86 6.54
N LEU A 513 -3.46 6.06 7.85
CA LEU A 513 -3.77 5.07 8.87
C LEU A 513 -5.09 5.45 9.53
N THR A 514 -6.03 4.52 9.57
CA THR A 514 -7.30 4.68 10.28
C THR A 514 -7.71 3.36 10.94
N GLY A 515 -8.99 3.15 11.19
CA GLY A 515 -9.51 1.95 11.80
C GLY A 515 -9.51 1.93 13.31
N ILE A 516 -9.38 0.72 13.86
CA ILE A 516 -9.58 0.45 15.28
C ILE A 516 -8.21 0.14 15.90
N LEU A 517 -7.94 0.71 17.07
CA LEU A 517 -6.73 0.38 17.82
C LEU A 517 -6.77 -1.09 18.26
N SER A 518 -5.64 -1.81 18.25
CA SER A 518 -5.54 -3.10 18.94
C SER A 518 -5.39 -2.83 20.44
N LEU A 519 -6.38 -3.21 21.24
CA LEU A 519 -6.49 -2.85 22.65
C LEU A 519 -6.07 -3.99 23.59
N GLY A 520 -5.87 -3.64 24.86
CA GLY A 520 -5.71 -4.57 25.97
C GLY A 520 -6.62 -4.20 27.14
N ALA A 521 -6.84 -5.15 28.05
CA ALA A 521 -7.63 -4.93 29.27
C ALA A 521 -6.72 -4.70 30.50
N LEU A 522 -7.22 -3.92 31.45
CA LEU A 522 -6.55 -3.59 32.71
C LEU A 522 -7.34 -4.14 33.90
N GLN A 523 -6.63 -4.57 34.94
CA GLN A 523 -7.27 -4.82 36.22
C GLN A 523 -7.83 -3.52 36.82
N PRO A 524 -8.85 -3.59 37.70
CA PRO A 524 -9.34 -2.42 38.43
C PRO A 524 -8.21 -1.70 39.17
N GLY A 525 -8.02 -0.41 38.88
CA GLY A 525 -6.96 0.42 39.46
C GLY A 525 -5.57 0.23 38.84
N GLU A 526 -5.39 -0.69 37.89
CA GLU A 526 -4.14 -0.85 37.14
C GLU A 526 -3.95 0.31 36.15
N SER A 527 -2.71 0.77 36.01
CA SER A 527 -2.29 1.67 34.95
C SER A 527 -0.95 1.20 34.39
N ARG A 528 -0.76 1.33 33.07
CA ARG A 528 0.48 0.93 32.38
C ARG A 528 1.07 2.16 31.70
N LYS A 529 2.37 2.40 31.90
CA LYS A 529 3.09 3.48 31.21
C LYS A 529 3.32 3.21 29.72
N TYR A 530 3.13 1.97 29.27
CA TYR A 530 3.36 1.50 27.90
C TYR A 530 2.12 1.65 27.01
N GLY A 531 1.22 2.55 27.34
CA GLY A 531 -0.02 2.76 26.61
C GLY A 531 -0.83 3.90 27.20
N THR A 532 -2.00 4.14 26.62
CA THR A 532 -2.96 5.14 27.11
C THR A 532 -4.24 4.45 27.54
N THR A 533 -4.69 4.67 28.76
CA THR A 533 -6.03 4.28 29.19
C THR A 533 -7.05 5.14 28.45
N ILE A 534 -7.91 4.51 27.65
CA ILE A 534 -8.88 5.20 26.79
C ILE A 534 -10.32 5.04 27.28
N ALA A 535 -10.57 4.05 28.13
CA ALA A 535 -11.85 3.86 28.83
C ALA A 535 -11.62 3.05 30.13
N PRO A 536 -12.62 2.95 31.02
CA PRO A 536 -12.50 2.12 32.23
C PRO A 536 -12.10 0.67 31.88
N GLY A 537 -10.98 0.20 32.43
CA GLY A 537 -10.47 -1.15 32.19
C GLY A 537 -9.88 -1.39 30.79
N LEU A 538 -9.79 -0.37 29.93
CA LEU A 538 -9.38 -0.49 28.52
C LEU A 538 -8.24 0.46 28.21
N TYR A 539 -7.18 -0.06 27.60
CA TYR A 539 -6.04 0.76 27.20
C TYR A 539 -5.52 0.38 25.82
N ALA A 540 -4.88 1.36 25.17
CA ALA A 540 -4.21 1.21 23.89
C ALA A 540 -2.70 1.15 24.12
N PRO A 541 -2.05 -0.01 23.95
CA PRO A 541 -0.61 -0.12 24.04
C PRO A 541 0.09 0.72 22.95
N VAL A 542 1.22 1.34 23.28
CA VAL A 542 2.02 2.11 22.31
C VAL A 542 2.60 1.18 21.25
N HIS A 543 2.68 1.67 20.01
CA HIS A 543 3.23 0.95 18.87
C HIS A 543 3.71 1.95 17.80
N GLN A 544 4.49 1.47 16.84
CA GLN A 544 4.94 2.26 15.68
C GLN A 544 4.51 1.54 14.40
N HIS A 545 4.23 2.28 13.33
CA HIS A 545 3.97 1.73 12.00
C HIS A 545 5.13 2.10 11.09
N PHE A 546 5.83 1.10 10.54
CA PHE A 546 6.91 1.30 9.59
C PHE A 546 6.47 0.83 8.22
N PHE A 547 6.55 1.71 7.22
CA PHE A 547 6.23 1.42 5.83
C PHE A 547 7.52 1.46 5.01
N VAL A 548 7.78 0.41 4.24
CA VAL A 548 8.98 0.36 3.40
C VAL A 548 8.58 0.54 1.94
N ALA A 549 8.84 1.73 1.41
CA ALA A 549 8.73 1.99 -0.02
C ALA A 549 10.02 1.53 -0.71
N ARG A 550 9.91 0.68 -1.73
CA ARG A 550 11.01 0.28 -2.59
C ARG A 550 10.94 1.06 -3.90
N MET A 551 11.98 1.81 -4.22
CA MET A 551 12.03 2.67 -5.38
C MET A 551 13.19 2.26 -6.29
N ASP A 552 12.86 1.52 -7.35
CA ASP A 552 13.80 1.15 -8.41
C ASP A 552 13.91 2.32 -9.40
N MET A 553 14.99 3.09 -9.30
CA MET A 553 15.13 4.40 -9.95
C MET A 553 15.82 4.29 -11.31
N ALA A 554 15.42 5.14 -12.26
CA ALA A 554 15.93 5.14 -13.62
C ALA A 554 16.06 6.57 -14.20
N VAL A 555 16.46 7.54 -13.38
CA VAL A 555 16.47 8.97 -13.73
C VAL A 555 17.29 9.22 -15.00
N ASP A 556 16.60 9.61 -16.08
CA ASP A 556 17.17 9.84 -17.42
C ASP A 556 17.99 8.66 -18.00
N CYS A 557 17.92 7.47 -17.41
CA CYS A 557 18.60 6.30 -17.95
C CYS A 557 17.75 5.68 -19.04
N LYS A 558 18.32 5.50 -20.23
CA LYS A 558 17.68 4.68 -21.26
C LYS A 558 17.76 3.21 -20.87
N PRO A 559 16.95 2.35 -21.48
CA PRO A 559 17.07 0.91 -21.32
C PRO A 559 18.49 0.37 -21.42
N GLY A 560 18.95 -0.32 -20.36
CA GLY A 560 20.28 -0.92 -20.29
C GLY A 560 21.41 0.07 -19.96
N GLU A 561 21.11 1.35 -19.79
CA GLU A 561 22.06 2.31 -19.23
C GLU A 561 21.98 2.27 -17.70
N ALA A 562 23.14 2.30 -17.06
CA ALA A 562 23.30 2.33 -15.62
C ALA A 562 24.14 3.57 -15.30
N HIS A 563 23.50 4.74 -15.31
CA HIS A 563 24.19 6.03 -15.14
C HIS A 563 23.63 6.81 -13.95
N ASN A 564 22.91 6.12 -13.04
CA ASN A 564 22.44 6.70 -11.80
C ASN A 564 23.49 6.54 -10.71
N GLN A 565 23.53 7.52 -9.81
CA GLN A 565 24.29 7.52 -8.57
C GLN A 565 23.53 8.34 -7.51
N VAL A 566 23.73 8.05 -6.23
CA VAL A 566 23.05 8.77 -5.14
C VAL A 566 24.00 9.71 -4.44
N VAL A 567 23.60 10.97 -4.34
CA VAL A 567 24.33 12.01 -3.62
C VAL A 567 23.50 12.41 -2.39
N GLU A 568 24.09 12.29 -1.21
CA GLU A 568 23.56 12.91 0.00
C GLU A 568 23.94 14.39 0.04
N VAL A 569 22.99 15.23 0.42
CA VAL A 569 23.20 16.67 0.57
C VAL A 569 22.85 17.10 1.98
N ASN A 570 23.79 17.77 2.65
CA ASN A 570 23.62 18.40 3.96
C ASN A 570 23.82 19.90 3.84
N VAL A 571 23.12 20.70 4.63
CA VAL A 571 23.37 22.14 4.77
C VAL A 571 24.43 22.37 5.85
N ARG A 572 25.47 23.14 5.52
CA ARG A 572 26.56 23.53 6.41
C ARG A 572 26.62 25.03 6.56
N VAL A 573 26.85 25.49 7.78
CA VAL A 573 27.16 26.90 8.07
C VAL A 573 28.64 27.12 7.80
N GLU A 574 28.98 28.20 7.10
CA GLU A 574 30.37 28.57 6.85
C GLU A 574 30.98 29.16 8.13
N GLU A 575 32.25 28.84 8.40
CA GLU A 575 32.93 29.31 9.62
C GLU A 575 33.13 30.84 9.59
N PRO A 576 33.16 31.51 10.74
CA PRO A 576 33.50 32.93 10.82
C PRO A 576 34.86 33.23 10.19
N GLY A 577 34.96 34.26 9.35
CA GLY A 577 36.23 34.58 8.70
C GLY A 577 36.16 35.73 7.72
N LYS A 578 37.27 35.95 7.00
CA LYS A 578 37.38 37.00 5.96
C LYS A 578 36.35 36.81 4.84
N ASP A 579 35.99 35.57 4.55
CA ASP A 579 35.02 35.20 3.52
C ASP A 579 33.59 35.08 4.05
N ASN A 580 33.38 35.24 5.37
CA ASN A 580 32.08 35.22 6.04
C ASN A 580 32.04 36.25 7.19
N VAL A 581 32.37 37.52 6.89
CA VAL A 581 32.51 38.59 7.90
C VAL A 581 31.24 38.83 8.73
N HIS A 582 30.08 38.48 8.17
CA HIS A 582 28.78 38.68 8.80
C HIS A 582 28.17 37.41 9.40
N ASN A 583 28.90 36.29 9.39
CA ASN A 583 28.51 35.00 9.99
C ASN A 583 27.14 34.45 9.53
N ASN A 584 26.71 34.79 8.32
CA ASN A 584 25.40 34.42 7.78
C ASN A 584 25.49 33.43 6.61
N ALA A 585 26.70 33.10 6.14
CA ALA A 585 26.89 32.20 5.02
C ALA A 585 26.65 30.74 5.40
N PHE A 586 26.02 30.00 4.49
CA PHE A 586 25.81 28.56 4.55
C PHE A 586 25.76 28.00 3.13
N TYR A 587 26.03 26.72 2.96
CA TYR A 587 26.10 26.06 1.65
C TYR A 587 25.64 24.61 1.72
N ALA A 588 25.42 24.02 0.55
CA ALA A 588 25.13 22.60 0.41
C ALA A 588 26.45 21.81 0.30
N GLU A 589 26.68 20.90 1.22
CA GLU A 589 27.75 19.92 1.18
C GLU A 589 27.21 18.62 0.58
N GLU A 590 27.87 18.13 -0.47
CA GLU A 590 27.46 16.93 -1.19
C GLU A 590 28.42 15.77 -0.90
N THR A 591 27.86 14.61 -0.55
CA THR A 591 28.61 13.36 -0.37
C THR A 591 28.05 12.32 -1.33
N LEU A 592 28.89 11.83 -2.25
CA LEU A 592 28.53 10.71 -3.12
C LEU A 592 28.54 9.42 -2.32
N LEU A 593 27.43 8.68 -2.31
CA LEU A 593 27.35 7.36 -1.67
C LEU A 593 27.89 6.32 -2.65
N ARG A 594 29.10 5.78 -2.39
CA ARG A 594 29.84 4.97 -3.37
C ARG A 594 29.56 3.48 -3.28
N SER A 595 29.07 3.02 -2.13
CA SER A 595 28.88 1.60 -1.84
C SER A 595 27.68 1.36 -0.93
N GLU A 596 27.14 0.14 -0.95
CA GLU A 596 25.94 -0.22 -0.19
C GLU A 596 26.10 -0.01 1.33
N LEU A 597 27.28 -0.30 1.89
CA LEU A 597 27.53 -0.09 3.33
C LEU A 597 27.61 1.40 3.69
N GLU A 598 28.10 2.25 2.79
CA GLU A 598 28.12 3.71 3.00
C GLU A 598 26.72 4.31 2.92
N ALA A 599 25.82 3.64 2.18
CA ALA A 599 24.50 4.15 1.82
C ALA A 599 23.36 3.70 2.76
N MET A 600 23.71 3.20 3.94
CA MET A 600 22.80 3.04 5.07
C MET A 600 22.73 4.39 5.81
N ARG A 601 21.69 5.19 5.55
CA ARG A 601 21.61 6.59 5.99
C ARG A 601 20.38 6.86 6.83
N ASP A 602 20.55 7.77 7.78
CA ASP A 602 19.47 8.29 8.60
C ASP A 602 19.14 9.73 8.19
N ILE A 603 17.88 10.10 8.40
CA ILE A 603 17.45 11.49 8.24
C ILE A 603 18.19 12.37 9.25
N ASP A 604 18.52 13.59 8.83
CA ASP A 604 19.02 14.62 9.74
C ASP A 604 18.29 15.94 9.45
N PRO A 605 17.21 16.25 10.21
CA PRO A 605 16.47 17.48 10.03
C PRO A 605 17.28 18.72 10.41
N PHE A 606 18.33 18.60 11.24
CA PHE A 606 19.16 19.73 11.66
C PHE A 606 20.10 20.21 10.56
N SER A 607 20.46 19.34 9.61
CA SER A 607 21.22 19.70 8.41
C SER A 607 20.36 19.71 7.14
N ALA A 608 19.03 19.64 7.26
CA ALA A 608 18.10 19.55 6.12
C ALA A 608 18.51 18.45 5.10
N ARG A 609 18.99 17.32 5.64
CA ARG A 609 19.52 16.21 4.85
C ARG A 609 18.50 15.67 3.86
N HIS A 610 18.94 15.46 2.63
CA HIS A 610 18.18 14.84 1.56
C HIS A 610 19.09 14.11 0.58
N TRP A 611 18.52 13.29 -0.29
CA TRP A 611 19.28 12.51 -1.27
C TRP A 611 18.83 12.86 -2.68
N ILE A 612 19.78 12.85 -3.62
CA ILE A 612 19.52 13.13 -5.03
C ILE A 612 20.04 11.95 -5.84
N ILE A 613 19.13 11.28 -6.55
CA ILE A 613 19.48 10.30 -7.57
C ILE A 613 19.81 11.07 -8.83
N ARG A 614 21.06 11.05 -9.27
CA ARG A 614 21.56 11.86 -10.39
C ARG A 614 21.94 11.00 -11.57
N ASN A 615 21.67 11.49 -12.77
CA ASN A 615 22.21 10.92 -14.00
C ASN A 615 23.58 11.53 -14.28
N THR A 616 24.62 10.72 -14.50
CA THR A 616 26.00 11.20 -14.71
C THR A 616 26.33 11.61 -16.14
N ARG A 617 25.37 11.53 -17.06
CA ARG A 617 25.55 11.82 -18.50
C ARG A 617 24.64 12.92 -19.01
N THR A 618 23.54 13.18 -18.33
CA THR A 618 22.53 14.13 -18.76
C THR A 618 22.64 15.43 -17.96
N VAL A 619 22.80 16.54 -18.67
CA VAL A 619 22.84 17.88 -18.08
C VAL A 619 21.57 18.67 -18.39
N ASN A 620 21.21 19.52 -17.44
CA ASN A 620 20.18 20.54 -17.61
C ASN A 620 20.79 21.80 -18.27
N ARG A 621 19.96 22.83 -18.49
CA ARG A 621 20.38 24.08 -19.15
C ARG A 621 21.40 24.91 -18.36
N THR A 622 21.60 24.65 -17.07
CA THR A 622 22.60 25.34 -16.25
C THR A 622 23.93 24.57 -16.22
N GLY A 623 24.05 23.48 -17.00
CA GLY A 623 25.25 22.63 -17.04
C GLY A 623 25.33 21.63 -15.89
N GLN A 624 24.35 21.61 -14.97
CA GLN A 624 24.32 20.69 -13.85
C GLN A 624 23.68 19.36 -14.26
N LEU A 625 24.11 18.27 -13.62
CA LEU A 625 23.54 16.95 -13.83
C LEU A 625 22.05 16.95 -13.47
N THR A 626 21.24 16.25 -14.26
CA THR A 626 19.83 16.04 -13.93
C THR A 626 19.71 15.06 -12.76
N GLY A 627 18.67 15.23 -11.95
CA GLY A 627 18.44 14.35 -10.82
C GLY A 627 17.02 14.44 -10.27
N TYR A 628 16.67 13.45 -9.47
CA TYR A 628 15.43 13.39 -8.71
C TYR A 628 15.76 13.43 -7.21
N LYS A 629 15.15 14.35 -6.48
CA LYS A 629 15.43 14.56 -5.05
C LYS A 629 14.43 13.80 -4.19
N LEU A 630 14.92 12.90 -3.35
CA LEU A 630 14.16 12.30 -2.25
C LEU A 630 14.17 13.25 -1.06
N VAL A 631 13.00 13.78 -0.71
CA VAL A 631 12.80 14.59 0.49
C VAL A 631 12.15 13.71 1.56
N PRO A 632 12.85 13.37 2.65
CA PRO A 632 12.23 12.60 3.71
C PRO A 632 11.13 13.40 4.39
N GLY A 633 10.02 12.74 4.71
CA GLY A 633 9.00 13.27 5.61
C GLY A 633 9.43 13.23 7.08
N SER A 634 8.51 13.56 7.99
CA SER A 634 8.71 13.40 9.42
C SER A 634 8.69 11.92 9.82
N ASN A 635 9.86 11.34 10.03
CA ASN A 635 10.04 9.92 10.33
C ASN A 635 10.88 9.73 11.60
N CYS A 636 10.88 8.52 12.16
CA CYS A 636 11.73 8.12 13.28
C CYS A 636 12.23 6.68 13.07
N LEU A 637 13.30 6.32 13.77
CA LEU A 637 13.74 4.93 13.89
C LEU A 637 12.90 4.17 14.94
N PRO A 638 12.96 2.83 14.97
CA PRO A 638 12.34 2.01 16.02
C PRO A 638 12.76 2.44 17.43
N MET A 639 11.77 2.66 18.28
CA MET A 639 11.93 2.94 19.71
C MET A 639 12.10 1.62 20.48
N ALA A 640 13.11 0.84 20.11
CA ALA A 640 13.40 -0.47 20.65
C ALA A 640 14.88 -0.61 21.00
N GLY A 641 15.20 -1.52 21.92
CA GLY A 641 16.61 -1.88 22.19
C GLY A 641 17.25 -2.56 20.96
N PRO A 642 18.57 -2.42 20.76
CA PRO A 642 19.26 -2.97 19.59
C PRO A 642 19.13 -4.49 19.44
N GLU A 643 18.91 -5.20 20.55
CA GLU A 643 18.74 -6.65 20.61
C GLU A 643 17.26 -7.11 20.59
N ALA A 644 16.32 -6.20 20.34
CA ALA A 644 14.90 -6.53 20.26
C ALA A 644 14.67 -7.65 19.23
N LYS A 645 13.87 -8.66 19.60
CA LYS A 645 13.68 -9.87 18.79
C LYS A 645 13.17 -9.56 17.38
N PHE A 646 12.22 -8.62 17.25
CA PHE A 646 11.67 -8.25 15.95
C PHE A 646 12.72 -7.63 15.02
N LEU A 647 13.70 -6.87 15.54
CA LEU A 647 14.78 -6.27 14.74
C LEU A 647 15.73 -7.30 14.11
N ARG A 648 15.70 -8.57 14.55
CA ARG A 648 16.44 -9.66 13.90
C ARG A 648 15.86 -10.00 12.53
N ARG A 649 14.53 -9.87 12.37
CA ARG A 649 13.80 -10.05 11.11
C ARG A 649 13.59 -8.70 10.38
N ALA A 650 13.45 -7.61 11.14
CA ALA A 650 13.18 -6.26 10.64
C ALA A 650 14.44 -5.38 10.63
N ALA A 651 15.61 -5.94 10.30
CA ALA A 651 16.88 -5.20 10.35
C ALA A 651 16.92 -3.98 9.41
N PHE A 652 16.12 -4.00 8.33
CA PHE A 652 15.90 -2.86 7.44
C PHE A 652 15.32 -1.62 8.14
N LEU A 653 14.76 -1.74 9.34
CA LEU A 653 14.28 -0.60 10.12
C LEU A 653 15.39 0.14 10.87
N LYS A 654 16.63 -0.38 10.88
CA LYS A 654 17.76 0.24 11.59
C LYS A 654 18.21 1.55 10.97
N HIS A 655 17.86 1.80 9.70
CA HIS A 655 18.15 3.05 9.01
C HIS A 655 16.93 3.54 8.24
N ASN A 656 16.85 4.86 8.00
CA ASN A 656 15.73 5.44 7.24
C ASN A 656 15.85 5.27 5.72
N LEU A 657 17.07 5.19 5.21
CA LEU A 657 17.38 4.98 3.81
C LEU A 657 18.43 3.89 3.69
N TRP A 658 18.22 3.01 2.71
CA TRP A 658 19.21 2.07 2.22
C TRP A 658 19.34 2.28 0.72
N VAL A 659 20.53 2.07 0.18
CA VAL A 659 20.72 2.10 -1.28
C VAL A 659 21.46 0.85 -1.68
N THR A 660 20.90 0.13 -2.64
CA THR A 660 21.47 -1.12 -3.18
C THR A 660 21.64 -1.03 -4.68
N GLN A 661 22.61 -1.79 -5.20
CA GLN A 661 22.61 -2.10 -6.63
C GLN A 661 21.42 -3.04 -6.90
N TYR A 662 20.66 -2.76 -7.96
CA TYR A 662 19.58 -3.65 -8.38
C TYR A 662 20.10 -5.07 -8.61
N ALA A 663 19.47 -6.03 -7.94
CA ALA A 663 19.61 -7.43 -8.24
C ALA A 663 18.25 -8.12 -8.25
N ARG A 664 18.11 -9.09 -9.16
CA ARG A 664 16.87 -9.82 -9.31
C ARG A 664 16.63 -10.75 -8.12
N GLY A 665 15.44 -10.66 -7.53
CA GLY A 665 15.07 -11.42 -6.33
C GLY A 665 15.37 -10.70 -5.02
N GLU A 666 15.99 -9.51 -5.06
CA GLU A 666 16.14 -8.63 -3.89
C GLU A 666 14.94 -7.66 -3.81
N ASP A 667 13.75 -8.24 -3.58
CA ASP A 667 12.47 -7.52 -3.63
C ASP A 667 11.94 -7.17 -2.23
N PHE A 668 12.05 -8.09 -1.26
CA PHE A 668 11.47 -7.94 0.07
C PHE A 668 12.52 -7.78 1.18
N PRO A 669 12.57 -6.63 1.87
CA PRO A 669 13.66 -6.28 2.78
C PRO A 669 13.69 -7.13 4.06
N GLY A 670 12.56 -7.72 4.47
CA GLY A 670 12.47 -8.71 5.56
C GLY A 670 12.69 -10.16 5.13
N GLY A 671 13.08 -10.38 3.86
CA GLY A 671 13.14 -11.68 3.24
C GLY A 671 11.81 -12.11 2.60
N GLU A 672 11.88 -13.19 1.82
CA GLU A 672 10.73 -13.74 1.09
C GLU A 672 9.62 -14.24 2.02
N PHE A 673 10.00 -14.88 3.14
CA PHE A 673 9.07 -15.52 4.06
C PHE A 673 9.34 -15.04 5.49
N PRO A 674 8.80 -13.90 5.93
CA PRO A 674 9.07 -13.39 7.28
C PRO A 674 8.35 -14.20 8.36
N ASN A 675 7.20 -14.83 8.05
CA ASN A 675 6.44 -15.62 9.02
C ASN A 675 7.27 -16.76 9.62
N GLN A 676 7.36 -16.82 10.95
CA GLN A 676 8.17 -17.78 11.71
C GLN A 676 9.65 -17.87 11.29
N ASN A 677 10.20 -16.85 10.62
CA ASN A 677 11.53 -16.95 10.02
C ASN A 677 12.65 -17.02 11.08
N PRO A 678 13.39 -18.14 11.19
CA PRO A 678 14.52 -18.27 12.10
C PRO A 678 15.81 -17.64 11.52
N ARG A 679 15.85 -17.37 10.22
CA ARG A 679 17.07 -17.09 9.47
C ARG A 679 17.50 -15.64 9.68
N VAL A 680 18.50 -15.49 10.54
CA VAL A 680 19.23 -14.23 10.69
C VAL A 680 20.06 -14.00 9.42
N GLY A 681 19.95 -12.82 8.82
CA GLY A 681 20.73 -12.46 7.63
C GLY A 681 20.08 -12.84 6.30
N GLU A 682 18.74 -12.81 6.23
CA GLU A 682 18.00 -12.66 4.97
C GLU A 682 17.51 -11.22 4.80
N GLY A 683 17.26 -10.82 3.56
CA GLY A 683 16.75 -9.49 3.25
C GLY A 683 17.83 -8.40 3.24
N LEU A 684 17.42 -7.15 3.42
CA LEU A 684 18.22 -5.97 3.09
C LEU A 684 19.55 -5.87 3.85
N ASP A 685 19.56 -6.20 5.15
CA ASP A 685 20.79 -6.24 5.97
C ASP A 685 21.81 -7.27 5.48
N SER A 686 21.38 -8.29 4.73
CA SER A 686 22.26 -9.27 4.10
C SER A 686 22.75 -8.80 2.73
N TRP A 687 21.90 -8.16 1.95
CA TRP A 687 22.22 -7.72 0.60
C TRP A 687 23.34 -6.70 0.62
N VAL A 688 23.26 -5.69 1.50
CA VAL A 688 24.27 -4.63 1.60
C VAL A 688 25.65 -5.11 2.04
N LYS A 689 25.78 -6.29 2.64
CA LYS A 689 27.08 -6.87 3.02
C LYS A 689 27.91 -7.27 1.82
N GLN A 690 27.30 -7.41 0.63
CA GLN A 690 28.01 -7.56 -0.63
C GLN A 690 28.82 -6.28 -0.96
N ASN A 691 28.43 -5.14 -0.40
CA ASN A 691 29.07 -3.84 -0.53
C ASN A 691 29.35 -3.46 -1.99
N ARG A 692 28.37 -3.72 -2.87
CA ARG A 692 28.46 -3.46 -4.30
C ARG A 692 28.64 -1.97 -4.55
N SER A 693 29.26 -1.62 -5.67
CA SER A 693 29.44 -0.23 -6.06
C SER A 693 28.10 0.39 -6.46
N LEU A 694 27.88 1.64 -6.02
CA LEU A 694 26.69 2.44 -6.33
C LEU A 694 26.98 3.58 -7.32
N GLU A 695 28.21 3.65 -7.84
CA GLU A 695 28.59 4.64 -8.85
C GLU A 695 28.20 4.14 -10.24
N GLU A 696 27.42 4.94 -10.96
CA GLU A 696 26.97 4.64 -12.32
C GLU A 696 26.40 3.22 -12.42
N THR A 697 25.35 2.99 -11.63
CA THR A 697 24.69 1.70 -11.59
C THR A 697 23.18 1.82 -11.66
N ASP A 698 22.53 0.66 -11.65
CA ASP A 698 21.09 0.52 -11.53
C ASP A 698 20.74 0.48 -10.04
N ILE A 699 19.98 1.45 -9.55
CA ILE A 699 19.89 1.78 -8.13
C ILE A 699 18.49 1.54 -7.59
N VAL A 700 18.41 0.89 -6.44
CA VAL A 700 17.19 0.73 -5.65
C VAL A 700 17.36 1.44 -4.31
N LEU A 701 16.38 2.29 -3.97
CA LEU A 701 16.23 2.94 -2.66
C LEU A 701 15.17 2.20 -1.83
#